data_AF-A0A3L7VK92-F1
#
_entry.id   AF-A0A3L7VK92-F1
#
_cell.length_a   1.000
_cell.length_b   1.000
_cell.length_c   1.000
_cell.angle_alpha   90.00
_cell.angle_beta   90.00
_cell.angle_gamma   90.00
#
_symmetry.space_group_name_H-M   'P 1'
#
loop_
_entity.id
_entity.type
_entity.pdbx_description
1 polymer ?
#
loop_
_entity_poly.entity_id
_entity_poly.type
_entity_poly.pdbx_seq_one_letter_code
_entity_poly.pdbx_strand_id
1 'polypeptide(L)'
;MSKISREPLADPLAQIELDFHAQVLGAQALGDGTSLKSLLIEREKTLGIGPEGSLAGQIELAMAHARTMIESPVCPIVAVLGMLNAGKSSLVATFLSTSKGTSAGRVLIGSANTEGTHRFVLWLPESWRSNSVIWGFLSKRLTEVFGCEPEELAESPEQAAEQYNDLSMRQVLDASGRLVTRGALEVPLVASDPQLDRLGIALMDCPDVQTGLMSGWHSESDPSRTTRLDELSMAASQARFVVLERSALVCSAYIVVLPANAMHDQTVSRLLKMLEAKMPHVQRILAVNRVPRKYDSLEISHEMRTLYGFSNPSRIYMAYHFEGPQRREKLQCVPGEISDRNDAHLPAFYRIDRDPVPQPPAPVDDAAWMLRLGEQLQGNALLSDAIDSSLTNLKIAMVRGLQTARDWIAESNGRLAAVHRIIAQACLDFSLDPEASASQPKIRLQASRQVVEQIAESLERTAPWWAKPGRWMQRLAQASKDSVGYATSWMKMPTWMIDRGNTVGQWARTRLQRGEGGKVVTADVLVDALAKSDRAGILGLDQRGIQRERIREACQQAIERFQAESSTQLDPEQVDRLTAKLWERMPMGKRILSGVAPAGILFAPLLAVIMIPLDFGGSSVLVFASLKELLFASAAGFGLMLATGDGMPQLAESESAWQQLSDLVAVVTDQLGLVRKSVSDPTEVTLGPTVRKLAPSTIGANRQPTVCIQGIPSSERSSQVPAWESLSIGLDRLQQTYQQTSRSPAARSGQGEVD
;
A
#
# COMPACT_ATOMS: atom_id res chain seq x y z
N MET A 1 -12.60 39.72 21.00
CA MET A 1 -12.23 38.47 20.28
C MET A 1 -12.04 38.80 18.81
N SER A 2 -10.80 39.01 18.35
CA SER A 2 -10.53 39.16 16.91
C SER A 2 -10.79 37.83 16.22
N LYS A 3 -11.84 37.75 15.39
CA LYS A 3 -12.02 36.62 14.47
C LYS A 3 -10.84 36.66 13.50
N ILE A 4 -9.86 35.78 13.68
CA ILE A 4 -9.06 35.35 12.53
C ILE A 4 -10.11 34.81 11.55
N SER A 5 -10.28 35.45 10.38
CA SER A 5 -11.15 34.90 9.36
C SER A 5 -10.52 33.61 8.87
N ARG A 6 -11.12 32.47 9.21
CA ARG A 6 -10.65 31.12 8.86
C ARG A 6 -11.37 30.53 7.64
N GLU A 7 -12.38 31.23 7.14
CA GLU A 7 -13.01 30.98 5.83
C GLU A 7 -11.99 30.80 4.68
N PRO A 8 -10.90 31.59 4.55
CA PRO A 8 -9.93 31.42 3.46
C PRO A 8 -9.12 30.10 3.51
N LEU A 9 -9.24 29.30 4.57
CA LEU A 9 -8.52 28.02 4.72
C LEU A 9 -9.41 26.80 4.43
N ALA A 10 -10.73 26.95 4.55
CA ALA A 10 -11.67 25.86 4.34
C ALA A 10 -11.74 25.47 2.84
N ASP A 11 -11.85 26.45 1.95
CA ASP A 11 -11.96 26.20 0.51
C ASP A 11 -10.72 25.52 -0.08
N PRO A 12 -9.47 25.95 0.21
CA PRO A 12 -8.29 25.25 -0.32
C PRO A 12 -8.12 23.84 0.24
N LEU A 13 -8.48 23.60 1.51
CA LEU A 13 -8.44 22.25 2.07
C LEU A 13 -9.50 21.34 1.44
N ALA A 14 -10.72 21.84 1.24
CA ALA A 14 -11.78 21.12 0.54
C ALA A 14 -11.37 20.77 -0.90
N GLN A 15 -10.68 21.68 -1.60
CA GLN A 15 -10.14 21.39 -2.93
C GLN A 15 -9.07 20.29 -2.90
N ILE A 16 -8.19 20.27 -1.89
CA ILE A 16 -7.19 19.19 -1.72
C ILE A 16 -7.87 17.84 -1.43
N GLU A 17 -8.89 17.82 -0.58
CA GLU A 17 -9.70 16.62 -0.33
C GLU A 17 -10.35 16.14 -1.63
N LEU A 18 -10.95 17.06 -2.39
CA LEU A 18 -11.59 16.76 -3.66
C LEU A 18 -10.57 16.21 -4.66
N ASP A 19 -9.41 16.84 -4.84
CA ASP A 19 -8.34 16.39 -5.74
C ASP A 19 -7.75 15.02 -5.33
N PHE A 20 -7.66 14.74 -4.02
CA PHE A 20 -7.19 13.44 -3.50
C PHE A 20 -8.16 12.30 -3.83
N HIS A 21 -9.45 12.61 -3.81
CA HIS A 21 -10.53 11.67 -4.16
C HIS A 21 -10.85 11.64 -5.65
N ALA A 22 -10.63 12.75 -6.36
CA ALA A 22 -11.04 12.94 -7.73
C ALA A 22 -10.32 11.96 -8.64
N GLN A 23 -11.11 11.30 -9.47
CA GLN A 23 -10.60 10.66 -10.67
C GLN A 23 -10.19 11.77 -11.63
N VAL A 24 -9.00 11.67 -12.23
CA VAL A 24 -8.53 12.64 -13.22
C VAL A 24 -9.53 12.67 -14.38
N LEU A 25 -10.40 13.69 -14.39
CA LEU A 25 -11.38 13.96 -15.43
C LEU A 25 -10.63 14.46 -16.68
N GLY A 26 -10.09 13.52 -17.44
CA GLY A 26 -9.34 13.79 -18.66
C GLY A 26 -8.96 12.54 -19.47
N ALA A 27 -9.00 11.35 -18.87
CA ALA A 27 -8.66 10.09 -19.55
C ALA A 27 -9.89 9.28 -20.00
N GLN A 28 -10.88 9.95 -20.62
CA GLN A 28 -12.07 9.27 -21.17
C GLN A 28 -11.80 8.46 -22.45
N ALA A 29 -10.57 8.40 -22.94
CA ALA A 29 -10.18 7.54 -24.03
C ALA A 29 -9.09 6.56 -23.56
N LEU A 30 -9.51 5.37 -23.15
CA LEU A 30 -8.69 4.18 -22.87
C LEU A 30 -7.94 4.16 -21.51
N GLY A 31 -8.65 3.76 -20.45
CA GLY A 31 -8.08 3.03 -19.31
C GLY A 31 -7.58 3.86 -18.12
N ASP A 32 -8.41 3.94 -17.07
CA ASP A 32 -8.05 4.16 -15.66
C ASP A 32 -7.50 5.54 -15.25
N GLY A 33 -8.38 6.53 -15.24
CA GLY A 33 -8.23 7.73 -14.39
C GLY A 33 -8.29 7.36 -12.90
N THR A 34 -7.17 6.91 -12.34
CA THR A 34 -7.04 6.53 -10.92
C THR A 34 -6.75 7.75 -10.06
N SER A 35 -7.55 8.00 -9.02
CA SER A 35 -7.21 9.00 -8.00
C SER A 35 -5.98 8.55 -7.20
N LEU A 36 -5.25 9.50 -6.57
CA LEU A 36 -4.10 9.16 -5.73
C LEU A 36 -4.48 8.14 -4.65
N LYS A 37 -5.64 8.30 -4.01
CA LYS A 37 -6.19 7.34 -3.04
C LYS A 37 -6.30 5.93 -3.65
N SER A 38 -6.92 5.82 -4.82
CA SER A 38 -7.16 4.51 -5.44
C SER A 38 -5.87 3.78 -5.77
N LEU A 39 -4.85 4.51 -6.22
CA LEU A 39 -3.56 3.95 -6.60
C LEU A 39 -2.73 3.52 -5.38
N LEU A 40 -2.79 4.28 -4.28
CA LEU A 40 -2.19 3.85 -3.00
C LEU A 40 -2.86 2.60 -2.45
N ILE A 41 -4.20 2.53 -2.46
CA ILE A 41 -4.95 1.35 -2.01
C ILE A 41 -4.63 0.13 -2.87
N GLU A 42 -4.51 0.30 -4.18
CA GLU A 42 -4.15 -0.78 -5.11
C GLU A 42 -2.75 -1.35 -4.78
N ARG A 43 -1.76 -0.46 -4.57
CA ARG A 43 -0.42 -0.85 -4.15
C ARG A 43 -0.45 -1.61 -2.82
N GLU A 44 -1.15 -1.08 -1.84
CA GLU A 44 -1.26 -1.68 -0.50
C GLU A 44 -1.87 -3.08 -0.56
N LYS A 45 -2.95 -3.27 -1.33
CA LYS A 45 -3.53 -4.58 -1.59
C LYS A 45 -2.54 -5.54 -2.26
N THR A 46 -1.78 -5.05 -3.24
CA THR A 46 -0.80 -5.87 -3.96
C THR A 46 0.35 -6.32 -3.06
N LEU A 47 0.77 -5.48 -2.11
CA LEU A 47 1.84 -5.77 -1.16
C LEU A 47 1.36 -6.46 0.13
N GLY A 48 0.06 -6.72 0.27
CA GLY A 48 -0.52 -7.29 1.51
C GLY A 48 -0.39 -6.36 2.72
N ILE A 49 -0.31 -5.04 2.50
CA ILE A 49 -0.23 -4.06 3.58
C ILE A 49 -1.62 -3.94 4.20
N GLY A 50 -1.71 -4.25 5.49
CA GLY A 50 -2.93 -4.11 6.28
C GLY A 50 -3.36 -2.66 6.47
N PRO A 51 -4.59 -2.41 6.94
CA PRO A 51 -5.15 -1.07 7.10
C PRO A 51 -4.33 -0.18 8.05
N GLU A 52 -3.66 -0.75 9.06
CA GLU A 52 -2.80 -0.02 10.00
C GLU A 52 -1.55 0.59 9.34
N GLY A 53 -1.08 -0.01 8.24
CA GLY A 53 0.05 0.49 7.45
C GLY A 53 -0.36 1.32 6.24
N SER A 54 -1.66 1.58 6.07
CA SER A 54 -2.19 2.28 4.89
C SER A 54 -1.75 3.74 4.88
N LEU A 55 -1.00 4.12 3.85
CA LEU A 55 -0.61 5.50 3.60
C LEU A 55 -1.81 6.32 3.14
N ALA A 56 -2.72 5.71 2.38
CA ALA A 56 -4.00 6.34 2.03
C ALA A 56 -4.80 6.70 3.30
N GLY A 57 -4.91 5.77 4.25
CA GLY A 57 -5.56 6.02 5.54
C GLY A 57 -4.85 7.07 6.39
N GLN A 58 -3.50 7.12 6.37
CA GLN A 58 -2.74 8.16 7.07
C GLN A 58 -2.99 9.55 6.49
N ILE A 59 -3.10 9.69 5.17
CA ILE A 59 -3.41 10.97 4.52
C ILE A 59 -4.83 11.40 4.89
N GLU A 60 -5.81 10.50 4.87
CA GLU A 60 -7.19 10.80 5.29
C GLU A 60 -7.27 11.26 6.74
N LEU A 61 -6.58 10.56 7.64
CA LEU A 61 -6.51 10.94 9.05
C LEU A 61 -5.88 12.34 9.23
N ALA A 62 -4.81 12.63 8.48
CA ALA A 62 -4.14 13.92 8.54
C ALA A 62 -5.01 15.06 7.97
N MET A 63 -5.77 14.81 6.89
CA MET A 63 -6.74 15.78 6.33
C MET A 63 -7.86 16.06 7.32
N ALA A 64 -8.50 15.01 7.84
CA ALA A 64 -9.56 15.14 8.84
C ALA A 64 -9.06 15.89 10.07
N HIS A 65 -7.83 15.61 10.53
CA HIS A 65 -7.23 16.33 11.64
C HIS A 65 -7.02 17.82 11.32
N ALA A 66 -6.43 18.15 10.18
CA ALA A 66 -6.20 19.52 9.76
C ALA A 66 -7.50 20.32 9.68
N ARG A 67 -8.54 19.72 9.11
CA ARG A 67 -9.89 20.30 9.03
C ARG A 67 -10.45 20.61 10.43
N THR A 68 -10.44 19.62 11.32
CA THR A 68 -10.92 19.79 12.69
C THR A 68 -10.15 20.89 13.44
N MET A 69 -8.84 21.03 13.21
CA MET A 69 -8.03 22.08 13.83
C MET A 69 -8.34 23.48 13.29
N ILE A 70 -8.60 23.63 11.98
CA ILE A 70 -8.99 24.90 11.36
C ILE A 70 -10.35 25.36 11.89
N GLU A 71 -11.31 24.44 12.00
CA GLU A 71 -12.67 24.68 12.49
C GLU A 71 -12.74 24.85 14.03
N SER A 72 -11.66 24.54 14.75
CA SER A 72 -11.64 24.46 16.23
C SER A 72 -11.90 25.81 16.92
N PRO A 73 -12.80 25.91 17.92
CA PRO A 73 -12.87 27.10 18.77
C PRO A 73 -11.54 27.30 19.54
N VAL A 74 -11.32 28.51 20.06
CA VAL A 74 -10.12 28.80 20.86
C VAL A 74 -10.29 28.16 22.25
N CYS A 75 -9.94 26.89 22.36
CA CYS A 75 -9.99 26.10 23.59
C CYS A 75 -8.65 25.36 23.84
N PRO A 76 -7.57 26.08 24.15
CA PRO A 76 -6.23 25.50 24.28
C PRO A 76 -6.16 24.46 25.42
N ILE A 77 -5.70 23.26 25.09
CA ILE A 77 -5.45 22.19 26.07
C ILE A 77 -3.94 22.07 26.29
N VAL A 78 -3.50 22.21 27.54
CA VAL A 78 -2.11 22.06 27.94
C VAL A 78 -1.93 20.71 28.63
N ALA A 79 -1.14 19.82 28.02
CA ALA A 79 -0.86 18.52 28.59
C ALA A 79 0.28 18.57 29.60
N VAL A 80 0.07 17.96 30.77
CA VAL A 80 1.09 17.78 31.81
C VAL A 80 1.62 16.37 31.73
N LEU A 81 2.82 16.25 31.18
CA LEU A 81 3.52 14.99 30.95
C LEU A 81 4.70 14.87 31.92
N GLY A 82 5.19 13.66 32.16
CA GLY A 82 6.37 13.48 33.00
C GLY A 82 6.54 12.05 33.47
N MET A 83 7.59 11.87 34.27
CA MET A 83 7.93 10.56 34.84
C MET A 83 7.20 10.30 36.15
N LEU A 84 7.29 9.04 36.61
CA LEU A 84 6.75 8.63 37.89
C LEU A 84 7.31 9.51 39.01
N ASN A 85 6.42 10.01 39.86
CA ASN A 85 6.77 10.85 41.00
C ASN A 85 7.51 12.15 40.65
N ALA A 86 7.46 12.62 39.39
CA ALA A 86 7.99 13.92 38.98
C ALA A 86 7.24 15.11 39.61
N GLY A 87 6.02 14.88 40.11
CA GLY A 87 5.15 15.91 40.70
C GLY A 87 4.17 16.53 39.70
N LYS A 88 3.74 15.77 38.67
CA LYS A 88 2.74 16.19 37.67
C LYS A 88 1.41 16.60 38.32
N SER A 89 0.80 15.69 39.08
CA SER A 89 -0.49 15.95 39.74
C SER A 89 -0.36 17.03 40.82
N SER A 90 0.80 17.14 41.48
CA SER A 90 1.09 18.28 42.37
C SER A 90 1.17 19.61 41.61
N LEU A 91 1.72 19.63 40.39
CA LEU A 91 1.70 20.81 39.53
C LEU A 91 0.27 21.12 39.07
N VAL A 92 -0.50 20.14 38.62
CA VAL A 92 -1.92 20.34 38.21
C VAL A 92 -2.72 20.96 39.34
N ALA A 93 -2.57 20.45 40.56
CA ALA A 93 -3.24 20.98 41.74
C ALA A 93 -2.89 22.45 42.08
N THR A 94 -1.74 22.98 41.63
CA THR A 94 -1.41 24.40 41.82
C THR A 94 -2.37 25.32 41.06
N PHE A 95 -3.00 24.83 39.99
CA PHE A 95 -3.91 25.60 39.15
C PHE A 95 -5.39 25.46 39.55
N LEU A 96 -5.73 24.49 40.41
CA LEU A 96 -7.11 24.20 40.81
C LEU A 96 -7.50 24.87 42.13
N SER A 97 -8.81 25.07 42.31
CA SER A 97 -9.41 25.69 43.50
C SER A 97 -9.19 24.87 44.78
N THR A 98 -9.10 25.55 45.93
CA THR A 98 -8.68 24.96 47.22
C THR A 98 -9.68 25.08 48.38
N SER A 99 -10.91 25.58 48.18
CA SER A 99 -11.92 25.63 49.26
C SER A 99 -12.35 24.23 49.73
N LYS A 100 -12.82 24.06 50.97
CA LYS A 100 -13.26 22.73 51.47
C LYS A 100 -14.31 22.11 50.53
N GLY A 101 -14.02 20.91 50.00
CA GLY A 101 -14.85 20.20 49.01
C GLY A 101 -14.46 20.41 47.53
N THR A 102 -13.22 20.83 47.23
CA THR A 102 -12.80 21.28 45.89
C THR A 102 -12.06 20.26 45.02
N SER A 103 -12.03 20.57 43.73
CA SER A 103 -11.26 19.96 42.64
C SER A 103 -9.81 19.63 42.97
N ALA A 104 -9.08 20.45 43.73
CA ALA A 104 -7.72 20.11 44.13
C ALA A 104 -7.63 18.85 45.00
N GLY A 105 -8.67 18.57 45.81
CA GLY A 105 -8.78 17.35 46.60
C GLY A 105 -9.12 16.11 45.77
N ARG A 106 -9.67 16.29 44.57
CA ARG A 106 -9.95 15.22 43.59
C ARG A 106 -8.71 14.83 42.76
N VAL A 107 -7.61 15.60 42.87
CA VAL A 107 -6.31 15.27 42.28
C VAL A 107 -5.49 14.43 43.24
N LEU A 108 -4.86 13.38 42.73
CA LEU A 108 -3.99 12.51 43.53
C LEU A 108 -2.66 13.19 43.88
N ILE A 109 -2.46 13.59 45.14
CA ILE A 109 -1.24 14.24 45.65
C ILE A 109 -0.67 13.47 46.85
N GLY A 110 0.62 13.12 46.83
CA GLY A 110 1.38 12.70 48.03
C GLY A 110 1.44 11.18 48.32
N SER A 111 2.12 10.84 49.43
CA SER A 111 2.59 9.52 49.89
C SER A 111 1.54 8.42 50.11
N ALA A 112 0.26 8.70 49.81
CA ALA A 112 -0.84 7.75 49.92
C ALA A 112 -0.98 6.83 48.69
N ASN A 113 -0.18 7.07 47.63
CA ASN A 113 -0.21 6.25 46.43
C ASN A 113 1.20 5.79 46.02
N THR A 114 1.45 4.48 46.14
CA THR A 114 2.68 3.83 45.64
C THR A 114 2.65 3.62 44.12
N GLU A 115 1.52 3.85 43.45
CA GLU A 115 1.26 3.35 42.08
C GLU A 115 1.25 4.43 40.97
N GLY A 116 1.16 5.72 41.31
CA GLY A 116 1.13 6.82 40.33
C GLY A 116 -0.24 7.03 39.67
N THR A 117 -0.33 7.92 38.67
CA THR A 117 -1.58 8.19 37.92
C THR A 117 -1.68 7.25 36.70
N HIS A 118 -2.79 6.54 36.54
CA HIS A 118 -2.97 5.54 35.47
C HIS A 118 -3.90 5.96 34.33
N ARG A 119 -4.76 6.96 34.50
CA ARG A 119 -5.68 7.45 33.47
C ARG A 119 -5.43 8.90 33.09
N PHE A 120 -5.93 9.30 31.93
CA PHE A 120 -5.95 10.71 31.51
C PHE A 120 -7.08 11.45 32.20
N VAL A 121 -6.81 12.63 32.76
CA VAL A 121 -7.84 13.49 33.33
C VAL A 121 -7.75 14.88 32.72
N LEU A 122 -8.84 15.30 32.08
CA LEU A 122 -8.98 16.61 31.47
C LEU A 122 -9.74 17.53 32.41
N TRP A 123 -9.02 18.50 32.97
CA TRP A 123 -9.56 19.58 33.78
C TRP A 123 -9.89 20.78 32.90
N LEU A 124 -11.15 21.19 32.91
CA LEU A 124 -11.70 22.20 32.02
C LEU A 124 -12.15 23.46 32.79
N PRO A 125 -12.09 24.64 32.17
CA PRO A 125 -12.80 25.82 32.66
C PRO A 125 -14.31 25.57 32.78
N GLU A 126 -14.95 26.07 33.84
CA GLU A 126 -16.39 25.89 34.06
C GLU A 126 -17.22 26.62 32.98
N SER A 127 -16.71 27.74 32.46
CA SER A 127 -17.30 28.45 31.32
C SER A 127 -17.33 27.62 30.03
N TRP A 128 -16.42 26.65 29.86
CA TRP A 128 -16.39 25.80 28.66
C TRP A 128 -17.43 24.70 28.73
N ARG A 129 -17.67 24.15 29.92
CA ARG A 129 -18.71 23.13 30.17
C ARG A 129 -20.10 23.70 29.94
N SER A 130 -20.32 24.97 30.30
CA SER A 130 -21.60 25.67 30.08
C SER A 130 -21.79 26.16 28.63
N ASN A 131 -20.73 26.19 27.82
CA ASN A 131 -20.78 26.59 26.41
C ASN A 131 -20.99 25.38 25.49
N SER A 132 -22.20 25.24 24.93
CA SER A 132 -22.57 24.09 24.08
C SER A 132 -21.70 23.92 22.84
N VAL A 133 -21.16 25.00 22.27
CA VAL A 133 -20.29 24.95 21.08
C VAL A 133 -18.92 24.38 21.43
N ILE A 134 -18.30 24.88 22.51
CA ILE A 134 -16.98 24.40 22.96
C ILE A 134 -17.10 22.97 23.47
N TRP A 135 -18.11 22.69 24.30
CA TRP A 135 -18.34 21.35 24.82
C TRP A 135 -18.61 20.34 23.71
N GLY A 136 -19.48 20.67 22.76
CA GLY A 136 -19.76 19.81 21.60
C GLY A 136 -18.51 19.50 20.77
N PHE A 137 -17.65 20.52 20.54
CA PHE A 137 -16.37 20.33 19.87
C PHE A 137 -15.42 19.42 20.67
N LEU A 138 -15.22 19.69 21.96
CA LEU A 138 -14.32 18.94 22.82
C LEU A 138 -14.75 17.47 22.96
N SER A 139 -16.03 17.22 23.22
CA SER A 139 -16.57 15.86 23.34
C SER A 139 -16.38 15.07 22.05
N LYS A 140 -16.71 15.67 20.89
CA LYS A 140 -16.47 15.04 19.58
C LYS A 140 -14.98 14.72 19.39
N ARG A 141 -14.10 15.68 19.72
CA ARG A 141 -12.65 15.54 19.54
C ARG A 141 -12.05 14.45 20.43
N LEU A 142 -12.46 14.39 21.69
CA LEU A 142 -12.03 13.34 22.62
C LEU A 142 -12.51 11.97 22.15
N THR A 143 -13.77 11.86 21.71
CA THR A 143 -14.31 10.60 21.18
C THR A 143 -13.58 10.13 19.92
N GLU A 144 -13.20 11.04 19.02
CA GLU A 144 -12.40 10.71 17.83
C GLU A 144 -11.02 10.16 18.19
N VAL A 145 -10.34 10.77 19.19
CA VAL A 145 -8.96 10.45 19.53
C VAL A 145 -8.84 9.23 20.44
N PHE A 146 -9.70 9.11 21.45
CA PHE A 146 -9.72 7.98 22.38
C PHE A 146 -10.61 6.83 21.90
N GLY A 147 -11.47 7.09 20.89
CA GLY A 147 -12.35 6.09 20.30
C GLY A 147 -13.57 5.74 21.16
N CYS A 148 -13.85 6.51 22.21
CA CYS A 148 -14.99 6.37 23.12
C CYS A 148 -15.27 7.71 23.82
N GLU A 149 -16.49 7.88 24.33
CA GLU A 149 -16.86 9.09 25.08
C GLU A 149 -16.12 9.17 26.43
N PRO A 150 -15.75 10.38 26.88
CA PRO A 150 -15.13 10.57 28.18
C PRO A 150 -16.09 10.26 29.33
N GLU A 151 -15.54 9.78 30.45
CA GLU A 151 -16.26 9.60 31.70
C GLU A 151 -16.16 10.86 32.57
N GLU A 152 -17.19 11.16 33.36
CA GLU A 152 -17.11 12.23 34.35
C GLU A 152 -16.34 11.77 35.58
N LEU A 153 -15.39 12.60 36.03
CA LEU A 153 -14.70 12.39 37.29
C LEU A 153 -15.66 12.65 38.45
N ALA A 154 -15.70 11.78 39.44
CA ALA A 154 -16.53 11.93 40.62
C ALA A 154 -16.19 13.21 41.41
N GLU A 155 -17.20 13.84 42.00
CA GLU A 155 -17.04 15.03 42.85
C GLU A 155 -16.44 14.67 44.23
N SER A 156 -16.60 13.43 44.68
CA SER A 156 -15.99 12.97 45.94
C SER A 156 -14.50 12.60 45.73
N PRO A 157 -13.57 13.10 46.56
CA PRO A 157 -12.14 12.79 46.46
C PRO A 157 -11.81 11.30 46.47
N GLU A 158 -12.52 10.52 47.29
CA GLU A 158 -12.30 9.07 47.44
C GLU A 158 -12.68 8.31 46.16
N GLN A 159 -13.86 8.57 45.58
CA GLN A 159 -14.27 7.94 44.32
C GLN A 159 -13.45 8.46 43.13
N ALA A 160 -13.04 9.73 43.15
CA ALA A 160 -12.13 10.27 42.13
C ALA A 160 -10.79 9.51 42.16
N ALA A 161 -10.24 9.27 43.36
CA ALA A 161 -9.01 8.50 43.54
C ALA A 161 -9.15 7.05 43.01
N GLU A 162 -10.28 6.39 43.30
CA GLU A 162 -10.59 5.06 42.75
C GLU A 162 -10.66 5.09 41.21
N GLN A 163 -11.34 6.09 40.63
CA GLN A 163 -11.45 6.23 39.18
C GLN A 163 -10.08 6.46 38.52
N TYR A 164 -9.21 7.29 39.10
CA TYR A 164 -7.86 7.58 38.59
C TYR A 164 -6.97 6.33 38.49
N ASN A 165 -7.14 5.39 39.43
CA ASN A 165 -6.35 4.17 39.54
C ASN A 165 -7.06 2.94 38.94
N ASP A 166 -8.23 3.12 38.33
CA ASP A 166 -8.97 2.02 37.72
C ASP A 166 -8.23 1.46 36.49
N LEU A 167 -7.98 0.16 36.51
CA LEU A 167 -7.37 -0.62 35.43
C LEU A 167 -8.35 -1.66 34.84
N SER A 168 -9.60 -1.65 35.27
CA SER A 168 -10.62 -2.61 34.83
C SER A 168 -10.95 -2.47 33.34
N MET A 169 -11.52 -3.53 32.77
CA MET A 169 -12.05 -3.49 31.41
C MET A 169 -13.46 -2.88 31.41
N ARG A 170 -13.68 -1.90 30.54
CA ARG A 170 -14.93 -1.20 30.32
C ARG A 170 -15.59 -1.66 29.03
N GLN A 171 -16.92 -1.81 29.06
CA GLN A 171 -17.71 -1.90 27.84
C GLN A 171 -18.16 -0.48 27.47
N VAL A 172 -17.62 0.02 26.35
CA VAL A 172 -17.89 1.37 25.87
C VAL A 172 -18.40 1.33 24.45
N LEU A 173 -19.22 2.31 24.08
CA LEU A 173 -19.58 2.52 22.69
C LEU A 173 -18.41 3.20 21.98
N ASP A 174 -17.99 2.64 20.84
CA ASP A 174 -17.02 3.29 19.98
C ASP A 174 -17.65 4.44 19.18
N ALA A 175 -16.82 5.17 18.44
CA ALA A 175 -17.28 6.26 17.56
C ALA A 175 -18.28 5.82 16.47
N SER A 176 -18.41 4.50 16.20
CA SER A 176 -19.38 3.92 15.28
C SER A 176 -20.66 3.44 15.95
N GLY A 177 -20.78 3.62 17.28
CA GLY A 177 -21.91 3.16 18.08
C GLY A 177 -21.88 1.66 18.39
N ARG A 178 -20.75 0.98 18.22
CA ARG A 178 -20.58 -0.45 18.55
C ARG A 178 -20.02 -0.62 19.95
N LEU A 179 -20.54 -1.62 20.67
CA LEU A 179 -20.06 -1.96 21.99
C LEU A 179 -18.71 -2.67 21.88
N VAL A 180 -17.66 -2.06 22.41
CA VAL A 180 -16.29 -2.58 22.42
C VAL A 180 -15.76 -2.66 23.85
N THR A 181 -14.90 -3.63 24.12
CA THR A 181 -14.23 -3.77 25.42
C THR A 181 -12.88 -3.07 25.37
N ARG A 182 -12.66 -2.11 26.27
CA ARG A 182 -11.41 -1.33 26.38
C ARG A 182 -10.92 -1.30 27.81
N GLY A 183 -9.62 -1.14 28.02
CA GLY A 183 -9.09 -0.88 29.36
C GLY A 183 -9.47 0.53 29.83
N ALA A 184 -9.73 0.72 31.12
CA ALA A 184 -10.04 2.02 31.71
C ALA A 184 -8.96 3.09 31.42
N LEU A 185 -7.70 2.67 31.21
CA LEU A 185 -6.59 3.52 30.79
C LEU A 185 -6.82 4.22 29.43
N GLU A 186 -7.62 3.63 28.55
CA GLU A 186 -7.96 4.22 27.25
C GLU A 186 -9.18 5.17 27.31
N VAL A 187 -9.90 5.19 28.43
CA VAL A 187 -11.11 6.00 28.62
C VAL A 187 -10.74 7.25 29.43
N PRO A 188 -10.74 8.45 28.82
CA PRO A 188 -10.37 9.69 29.52
C PRO A 188 -11.44 10.11 30.53
N LEU A 189 -11.01 10.73 31.63
CA LEU A 189 -11.87 11.36 32.63
C LEU A 189 -11.95 12.86 32.37
N VAL A 190 -13.09 13.48 32.66
CA VAL A 190 -13.32 14.92 32.51
C VAL A 190 -13.86 15.52 33.81
N ALA A 191 -13.32 16.68 34.18
CA ALA A 191 -13.76 17.48 35.32
C ALA A 191 -13.71 18.97 34.96
N SER A 192 -14.46 19.80 35.69
CA SER A 192 -14.44 21.26 35.51
C SER A 192 -14.05 21.97 36.80
N ASP A 193 -13.33 23.09 36.69
CA ASP A 193 -12.95 23.93 37.83
C ASP A 193 -13.00 25.43 37.46
N PRO A 194 -13.60 26.29 38.31
CA PRO A 194 -13.73 27.72 38.03
C PRO A 194 -12.40 28.48 38.05
N GLN A 195 -11.37 28.00 38.74
CA GLN A 195 -10.06 28.67 38.75
C GLN A 195 -9.41 28.61 37.36
N LEU A 196 -9.74 27.61 36.55
CA LEU A 196 -9.27 27.49 35.17
C LEU A 196 -9.89 28.53 34.24
N ASP A 197 -11.05 29.11 34.57
CA ASP A 197 -11.63 30.23 33.81
C ASP A 197 -10.71 31.45 33.81
N ARG A 198 -10.02 31.70 34.94
CA ARG A 198 -9.01 32.77 35.02
C ARG A 198 -7.81 32.51 34.11
N LEU A 199 -7.42 31.25 33.96
CA LEU A 199 -6.27 30.87 33.14
C LEU A 199 -6.62 30.81 31.64
N GLY A 200 -7.89 30.60 31.29
CA GLY A 200 -8.33 30.49 29.90
C GLY A 200 -7.77 29.27 29.16
N ILE A 201 -7.30 28.25 29.89
CA ILE A 201 -6.72 27.02 29.35
C ILE A 201 -7.32 25.80 30.08
N ALA A 202 -7.37 24.67 29.39
CA ALA A 202 -7.61 23.37 30.00
C ALA A 202 -6.29 22.66 30.33
N LEU A 203 -6.30 21.81 31.35
CA LEU A 203 -5.14 21.00 31.75
C LEU A 203 -5.44 19.51 31.57
N MET A 204 -4.58 18.80 30.86
CA MET A 204 -4.67 17.34 30.74
C MET A 204 -3.60 16.70 31.62
N ASP A 205 -4.00 16.15 32.78
CA ASP A 205 -3.12 15.33 33.61
C ASP A 205 -2.95 13.97 32.93
N CYS A 206 -1.71 13.65 32.56
CA CYS A 206 -1.40 12.45 31.80
C CYS A 206 -0.86 11.35 32.71
N PRO A 207 -1.15 10.07 32.39
CA PRO A 207 -0.66 8.96 33.18
C PRO A 207 0.87 8.87 33.13
N ASP A 208 1.41 8.19 34.13
CA ASP A 208 2.85 7.98 34.24
C ASP A 208 3.38 7.06 33.12
N VAL A 209 4.42 7.54 32.44
CA VAL A 209 5.02 6.87 31.29
C VAL A 209 5.78 5.58 31.70
N GLN A 210 6.22 5.51 32.95
CA GLN A 210 7.06 4.43 33.50
C GLN A 210 6.36 3.45 34.46
N THR A 211 5.08 3.65 34.83
CA THR A 211 4.43 2.76 35.84
C THR A 211 3.98 1.41 35.28
N GLY A 212 4.92 0.56 34.84
CA GLY A 212 4.61 -0.86 34.60
C GLY A 212 4.76 -1.66 35.89
N LEU A 213 3.67 -2.23 36.40
CA LEU A 213 3.61 -3.35 37.38
C LEU A 213 4.79 -3.44 38.39
N MET A 214 5.15 -2.35 39.06
CA MET A 214 6.19 -2.35 40.10
C MET A 214 5.61 -2.28 41.51
N SER A 215 4.28 -2.39 41.68
CA SER A 215 3.64 -2.42 42.99
C SER A 215 3.09 -3.81 43.31
N GLY A 216 3.82 -4.49 44.19
CA GLY A 216 3.43 -5.75 44.81
C GLY A 216 4.38 -6.88 44.40
N TRP A 217 4.92 -7.59 45.39
CA TRP A 217 5.76 -8.79 45.26
C TRP A 217 7.26 -8.54 45.03
N HIS A 218 7.90 -7.76 45.91
CA HIS A 218 9.24 -8.13 46.37
C HIS A 218 9.13 -9.42 47.20
N SER A 219 9.05 -10.56 46.51
CA SER A 219 9.45 -11.85 47.09
C SER A 219 10.75 -12.23 46.42
N GLU A 220 11.78 -12.44 47.23
CA GLU A 220 13.05 -13.02 46.79
C GLU A 220 12.82 -14.30 45.97
N SER A 221 13.75 -14.55 45.03
CA SER A 221 13.98 -15.78 44.25
C SER A 221 13.10 -16.05 43.01
N ASP A 222 13.67 -15.79 41.81
CA ASP A 222 13.82 -16.77 40.69
C ASP A 222 14.15 -16.05 39.34
N PRO A 223 15.36 -16.23 38.74
CA PRO A 223 15.80 -15.49 37.54
C PRO A 223 15.03 -15.82 36.24
N SER A 224 14.14 -16.82 36.23
CA SER A 224 13.25 -17.12 35.09
C SER A 224 11.91 -16.39 35.11
N ARG A 225 11.53 -15.74 36.22
CA ARG A 225 10.27 -14.96 36.32
C ARG A 225 10.44 -13.48 35.96
N THR A 226 11.66 -12.95 36.07
CA THR A 226 12.02 -11.56 35.74
C THR A 226 11.74 -11.22 34.28
N THR A 227 12.07 -12.10 33.33
CA THR A 227 11.88 -11.83 31.89
C THR A 227 10.42 -11.61 31.49
N ARG A 228 9.47 -12.40 32.03
CA ARG A 228 8.04 -12.23 31.75
C ARG A 228 7.43 -10.99 32.40
N LEU A 229 7.87 -10.64 33.61
CA LEU A 229 7.40 -9.41 34.28
C LEU A 229 7.93 -8.16 33.58
N ASP A 230 9.19 -8.19 33.14
CA ASP A 230 9.80 -7.12 32.36
C ASP A 230 9.11 -6.95 31.01
N GLU A 231 8.78 -8.05 30.31
CA GLU A 231 8.00 -8.02 29.06
C GLU A 231 6.60 -7.41 29.25
N LEU A 232 5.89 -7.78 30.33
CA LEU A 232 4.58 -7.22 30.65
C LEU A 232 4.65 -5.74 31.03
N SER A 233 5.69 -5.34 31.77
CA SER A 233 5.96 -3.95 32.13
C SER A 233 6.29 -3.09 30.89
N MET A 234 7.11 -3.62 29.98
CA MET A 234 7.42 -3.00 28.70
C MET A 234 6.18 -2.86 27.82
N ALA A 235 5.33 -3.89 27.75
CA ALA A 235 4.07 -3.84 26.99
C ALA A 235 3.11 -2.79 27.55
N ALA A 236 3.00 -2.67 28.87
CA ALA A 236 2.17 -1.67 29.53
C ALA A 236 2.70 -0.23 29.30
N SER A 237 4.01 -0.02 29.40
CA SER A 237 4.63 1.27 29.08
C SER A 237 4.42 1.64 27.61
N GLN A 238 4.57 0.68 26.69
CA GLN A 238 4.34 0.89 25.27
C GLN A 238 2.89 1.24 24.97
N ALA A 239 1.91 0.56 25.58
CA ALA A 239 0.50 0.86 25.43
C ALA A 239 0.19 2.31 25.85
N ARG A 240 0.79 2.80 26.94
CA ARG A 240 0.64 4.20 27.37
C ARG A 240 1.26 5.19 26.43
N PHE A 241 2.45 4.91 25.89
CA PHE A 241 3.03 5.74 24.84
C PHE A 241 2.10 5.85 23.63
N VAL A 242 1.44 4.75 23.23
CA VAL A 242 0.48 4.76 22.12
C VAL A 242 -0.77 5.61 22.45
N VAL A 243 -1.29 5.54 23.68
CA VAL A 243 -2.43 6.42 24.07
C VAL A 243 -1.98 7.88 24.18
N LEU A 244 -0.78 8.14 24.70
CA LEU A 244 -0.21 9.48 24.82
C LEU A 244 0.10 10.10 23.44
N GLU A 245 0.57 9.28 22.50
CA GLU A 245 0.78 9.68 21.10
C GLU A 245 -0.55 10.04 20.41
N ARG A 246 -1.62 9.28 20.70
CA ARG A 246 -2.98 9.61 20.23
C ARG A 246 -3.46 10.92 20.85
N SER A 247 -3.35 11.07 22.17
CA SER A 247 -3.83 12.25 22.90
C SER A 247 -3.04 13.52 22.58
N ALA A 248 -1.79 13.41 22.10
CA ALA A 248 -1.02 14.55 21.63
C ALA A 248 -1.79 15.40 20.60
N LEU A 249 -2.63 14.79 19.74
CA LEU A 249 -3.39 15.46 18.69
C LEU A 249 -4.56 16.34 19.18
N VAL A 250 -4.84 16.36 20.49
CA VAL A 250 -5.82 17.30 21.07
C VAL A 250 -5.16 18.46 21.81
N CYS A 251 -3.84 18.40 22.03
CA CYS A 251 -3.13 19.38 22.85
C CYS A 251 -2.57 20.53 22.02
N SER A 252 -2.55 21.72 22.62
CA SER A 252 -2.01 22.94 22.03
C SER A 252 -0.70 23.39 22.69
N ALA A 253 -0.30 22.77 23.80
CA ALA A 253 1.00 22.92 24.45
C ALA A 253 1.31 21.70 25.34
N TYR A 254 2.59 21.50 25.66
CA TYR A 254 3.05 20.44 26.56
C TYR A 254 3.91 21.01 27.68
N ILE A 255 3.64 20.61 28.91
CA ILE A 255 4.52 20.80 30.07
C ILE A 255 5.11 19.44 30.41
N VAL A 256 6.43 19.30 30.25
CA VAL A 256 7.17 18.11 30.63
C VAL A 256 7.78 18.34 32.01
N VAL A 257 7.22 17.67 33.01
CA VAL A 257 7.65 17.70 34.40
C VAL A 257 8.68 16.60 34.65
N LEU A 258 9.83 16.99 35.17
CA LEU A 258 10.91 16.07 35.50
C LEU A 258 11.52 16.41 36.85
N PRO A 259 11.90 15.43 37.67
CA PRO A 259 12.64 15.72 38.88
C PRO A 259 14.13 15.95 38.55
N ALA A 260 14.79 16.83 39.30
CA ALA A 260 16.19 17.21 39.05
C ALA A 260 17.17 16.02 39.04
N ASN A 261 16.91 14.99 39.85
CA ASN A 261 17.74 13.78 39.88
C ASN A 261 17.61 12.90 38.63
N ALA A 262 16.65 13.18 37.74
CA ALA A 262 16.40 12.41 36.53
C ALA A 262 16.39 13.28 35.25
N MET A 263 17.14 14.39 35.27
CA MET A 263 17.39 15.22 34.08
C MET A 263 18.09 14.48 32.94
N HIS A 264 18.75 13.35 33.22
CA HIS A 264 19.44 12.56 32.21
C HIS A 264 18.65 11.33 31.72
N ASP A 265 17.38 11.22 32.10
CA ASP A 265 16.56 10.05 31.73
C ASP A 265 16.24 10.02 30.23
N GLN A 266 16.46 8.86 29.60
CA GLN A 266 16.20 8.65 28.16
C GLN A 266 14.71 8.70 27.82
N THR A 267 13.83 8.40 28.78
CA THR A 267 12.37 8.45 28.64
C THR A 267 11.89 9.86 28.31
N VAL A 268 12.47 10.88 28.95
CA VAL A 268 12.16 12.29 28.67
C VAL A 268 12.61 12.66 27.26
N SER A 269 13.80 12.21 26.85
CA SER A 269 14.28 12.41 25.48
C SER A 269 13.37 11.75 24.44
N ARG A 270 12.92 10.51 24.71
CA ARG A 270 11.97 9.78 23.87
C ARG A 270 10.64 10.52 23.76
N LEU A 271 10.13 11.03 24.87
CA LEU A 271 8.88 11.80 24.92
C LEU A 271 8.99 13.07 24.07
N LEU A 272 10.05 13.87 24.25
CA LEU A 272 10.27 15.10 23.50
C LEU A 272 10.43 14.85 21.99
N LYS A 273 11.13 13.78 21.58
CA LYS A 273 11.24 13.38 20.17
C LYS A 273 9.89 12.96 19.57
N MET A 274 9.07 12.24 20.33
CA MET A 274 7.72 11.87 19.90
C MET A 274 6.85 13.11 19.69
N LEU A 275 6.89 14.06 20.64
CA LEU A 275 6.15 15.32 20.52
C LEU A 275 6.64 16.17 19.35
N GLU A 276 7.94 16.23 19.11
CA GLU A 276 8.52 16.95 17.96
C GLU A 276 8.09 16.34 16.62
N ALA A 277 8.01 15.01 16.54
CA ALA A 277 7.55 14.32 15.34
C ALA A 277 6.05 14.50 15.07
N LYS A 278 5.22 14.61 16.12
CA LYS A 278 3.76 14.70 15.99
C LYS A 278 3.24 16.13 15.94
N MET A 279 3.79 17.02 16.75
CA MET A 279 3.35 18.39 16.91
C MET A 279 4.55 19.35 16.88
N PRO A 280 5.25 19.45 15.73
CA PRO A 280 6.55 20.11 15.62
C PRO A 280 6.54 21.59 16.05
N HIS A 281 5.44 22.31 15.79
CA HIS A 281 5.33 23.74 16.08
C HIS A 281 4.74 24.03 17.46
N VAL A 282 4.16 23.03 18.13
CA VAL A 282 3.55 23.21 19.45
C VAL A 282 4.59 23.50 20.52
N GLN A 283 4.24 24.42 21.41
CA GLN A 283 5.09 24.86 22.51
C GLN A 283 5.35 23.73 23.51
N ARG A 284 6.63 23.53 23.82
CA ARG A 284 7.14 22.56 24.79
C ARG A 284 7.78 23.30 25.95
N ILE A 285 7.24 23.12 27.15
CA ILE A 285 7.66 23.77 28.38
C ILE A 285 8.31 22.71 29.27
N LEU A 286 9.48 23.00 29.81
CA LEU A 286 10.16 22.10 30.75
C LEU A 286 9.96 22.61 32.19
N ALA A 287 9.55 21.72 33.10
CA ALA A 287 9.33 22.04 34.51
C ALA A 287 10.20 21.12 35.38
N VAL A 288 11.33 21.64 35.87
CA VAL A 288 12.27 20.90 36.70
C VAL A 288 11.86 21.02 38.16
N ASN A 289 11.41 19.91 38.74
CA ASN A 289 10.93 19.84 40.11
C ASN A 289 12.01 19.28 41.05
N ARG A 290 11.83 19.49 42.36
CA ARG A 290 12.69 18.93 43.42
C ARG A 290 14.17 19.27 43.24
N VAL A 291 14.49 20.47 42.76
CA VAL A 291 15.88 20.90 42.59
C VAL A 291 16.56 20.99 43.97
N PRO A 292 17.70 20.31 44.18
CA PRO A 292 18.49 20.46 45.39
C PRO A 292 19.03 21.89 45.51
N ARG A 293 19.05 22.43 46.73
CA ARG A 293 19.42 23.84 46.97
C ARG A 293 20.83 24.22 46.54
N LYS A 294 21.73 23.24 46.42
CA LYS A 294 23.12 23.44 46.00
C LYS A 294 23.22 23.91 44.55
N TYR A 295 22.19 23.68 43.74
CA TYR A 295 22.17 24.10 42.34
C TYR A 295 21.58 25.49 42.16
N ASP A 296 22.21 26.27 41.29
CA ASP A 296 21.71 27.57 40.85
C ASP A 296 20.77 27.44 39.65
N SER A 297 19.90 28.43 39.43
CA SER A 297 18.98 28.49 38.30
C SER A 297 19.73 28.53 36.97
N LEU A 298 20.90 29.18 36.92
CA LEU A 298 21.76 29.21 35.74
C LEU A 298 22.32 27.82 35.40
N GLU A 299 22.77 27.07 36.40
CA GLU A 299 23.29 25.70 36.21
C GLU A 299 22.22 24.78 35.62
N ILE A 300 21.03 24.78 36.24
CA ILE A 300 19.89 23.99 35.75
C ILE A 300 19.45 24.44 34.35
N SER A 301 19.39 25.75 34.09
CA SER A 301 19.02 26.29 32.78
C SER A 301 20.01 25.87 31.69
N HIS A 302 21.31 25.93 31.98
CA HIS A 302 22.36 25.52 31.06
C HIS A 302 22.34 24.01 30.78
N GLU A 303 22.19 23.20 31.82
CA GLU A 303 22.09 21.74 31.71
C GLU A 303 20.88 21.32 30.89
N MET A 304 19.70 21.89 31.16
CA MET A 304 18.48 21.62 30.42
C MET A 304 18.57 22.01 28.94
N ARG A 305 19.19 23.16 28.62
CA ARG A 305 19.44 23.55 27.23
C ARG A 305 20.43 22.63 26.53
N THR A 306 21.41 22.10 27.25
CA THR A 306 22.39 21.15 26.71
C THR A 306 21.75 19.80 26.38
N LEU A 307 20.96 19.27 27.30
CA LEU A 307 20.34 17.95 27.16
C LEU A 307 19.14 17.96 26.19
N TYR A 308 18.33 19.02 26.22
CA TYR A 308 17.05 19.08 25.53
C TYR A 308 16.94 20.25 24.54
N GLY A 309 18.06 20.90 24.19
CA GLY A 309 18.08 21.99 23.21
C GLY A 309 17.55 21.60 21.84
N PHE A 310 17.69 20.32 21.45
CA PHE A 310 17.11 19.79 20.20
C PHE A 310 15.59 19.97 20.15
N SER A 311 14.90 19.91 21.31
CA SER A 311 13.45 20.06 21.39
C SER A 311 13.00 21.52 21.47
N ASN A 312 13.92 22.48 21.34
CA ASN A 312 13.69 23.92 21.38
C ASN A 312 12.61 24.35 22.41
N PRO A 313 12.84 24.08 23.71
CA PRO A 313 11.82 24.36 24.72
C PRO A 313 11.49 25.86 24.75
N SER A 314 10.21 26.19 24.70
CA SER A 314 9.75 27.58 24.68
C SER A 314 10.02 28.27 26.01
N ARG A 315 10.01 27.52 27.12
CA ARG A 315 10.24 27.98 28.49
C ARG A 315 10.82 26.89 29.36
N ILE A 316 11.57 27.31 30.38
CA ILE A 316 12.11 26.43 31.41
C ILE A 316 11.72 27.00 32.78
N TYR A 317 11.04 26.20 33.58
CA TYR A 317 10.64 26.49 34.95
C TYR A 317 11.38 25.60 35.93
N MET A 318 11.60 26.13 37.14
CA MET A 318 12.27 25.42 38.22
C MET A 318 11.50 25.55 39.52
N ALA A 319 11.46 24.47 40.31
CA ALA A 319 11.00 24.46 41.69
C ALA A 319 12.01 23.73 42.60
N TYR A 320 12.34 24.37 43.73
CA TYR A 320 13.21 23.77 44.75
C TYR A 320 12.52 22.63 45.51
N HIS A 321 13.31 21.73 46.08
CA HIS A 321 12.82 20.63 46.92
C HIS A 321 12.22 21.12 48.26
N PHE A 322 11.17 20.42 48.74
CA PHE A 322 10.18 20.92 49.70
C PHE A 322 10.40 20.58 51.18
N GLU A 323 11.50 19.93 51.55
CA GLU A 323 11.73 19.56 52.95
C GLU A 323 12.48 20.68 53.73
N GLY A 324 11.80 21.24 54.74
CA GLY A 324 12.39 22.05 55.82
C GLY A 324 11.98 23.54 55.90
N PRO A 325 12.17 24.20 57.07
CA PRO A 325 11.84 25.62 57.32
C PRO A 325 12.61 26.63 56.43
N GLN A 326 13.54 26.13 55.64
CA GLN A 326 14.51 26.86 54.84
C GLN A 326 13.97 27.26 53.43
N ARG A 327 12.69 26.96 53.11
CA ARG A 327 11.99 27.47 51.89
C ARG A 327 12.04 29.01 51.80
N ARG A 328 11.99 29.67 52.95
CA ARG A 328 11.94 31.14 53.09
C ARG A 328 13.29 31.83 52.87
N GLU A 329 14.39 31.09 52.91
CA GLU A 329 15.75 31.67 52.88
C GLU A 329 16.21 32.03 51.45
N LYS A 330 15.77 31.27 50.42
CA LYS A 330 16.12 31.54 49.00
C LYS A 330 15.00 32.22 48.19
N LEU A 331 13.73 32.06 48.57
CA LEU A 331 12.58 32.66 47.88
C LEU A 331 11.88 33.65 48.81
N GLN A 332 12.24 34.93 48.70
CA GLN A 332 11.45 36.02 49.29
C GLN A 332 10.28 36.33 48.33
N CYS A 333 9.06 36.45 48.86
CA CYS A 333 7.83 36.79 48.11
C CYS A 333 7.27 35.71 47.17
N VAL A 334 6.96 34.51 47.70
CA VAL A 334 6.06 33.57 47.00
C VAL A 334 4.65 34.19 46.95
N PRO A 335 3.93 34.16 45.80
CA PRO A 335 2.58 34.70 45.69
C PRO A 335 1.65 34.23 46.82
N GLY A 336 0.84 35.14 47.38
CA GLY A 336 -0.10 34.84 48.47
C GLY A 336 -1.04 33.69 48.14
N GLU A 337 -1.43 33.56 46.87
CA GLU A 337 -2.23 32.47 46.32
C GLU A 337 -1.63 31.07 46.56
N ILE A 338 -0.30 30.95 46.71
CA ILE A 338 0.43 29.72 47.03
C ILE A 338 0.78 29.65 48.53
N SER A 339 1.01 30.80 49.16
CA SER A 339 1.41 30.91 50.57
C SER A 339 0.26 30.71 51.56
N ASP A 340 -0.96 31.12 51.20
CA ASP A 340 -2.17 30.98 52.04
C ASP A 340 -2.80 29.58 51.97
N ARG A 341 -2.32 28.73 51.05
CA ARG A 341 -2.68 27.32 50.93
C ARG A 341 -1.96 26.53 52.04
N ASN A 342 -2.48 26.63 53.26
CA ASN A 342 -1.96 25.97 54.48
C ASN A 342 -1.96 24.42 54.41
N ASP A 343 -2.56 23.82 53.38
CA ASP A 343 -2.64 22.38 53.19
C ASP A 343 -1.78 21.95 51.99
N ALA A 344 -0.76 21.14 52.29
CA ALA A 344 0.18 20.47 51.38
C ALA A 344 1.26 21.35 50.68
N HIS A 345 2.51 20.89 50.77
CA HIS A 345 3.71 21.45 50.16
C HIS A 345 3.68 21.44 48.62
N LEU A 346 2.88 22.31 48.00
CA LEU A 346 2.77 22.43 46.55
C LEU A 346 4.01 23.08 45.90
N PRO A 347 4.41 22.64 44.70
CA PRO A 347 5.57 23.17 44.00
C PRO A 347 5.40 24.62 43.56
N ALA A 348 6.42 25.46 43.80
CA ALA A 348 6.43 26.87 43.43
C ALA A 348 7.40 27.06 42.25
N PHE A 349 6.87 26.90 41.03
CA PHE A 349 7.64 26.99 39.80
C PHE A 349 7.79 28.44 39.33
N TYR A 350 9.02 28.84 39.02
CA TYR A 350 9.34 30.13 38.41
C TYR A 350 10.27 29.96 37.20
N ARG A 351 10.22 30.92 36.28
CA ARG A 351 11.00 30.89 35.03
C ARG A 351 12.49 31.08 35.28
N ILE A 352 13.30 30.28 34.59
CA ILE A 352 14.78 30.31 34.63
C ILE A 352 15.40 30.43 33.22
N ASP A 353 14.58 30.68 32.21
CA ASP A 353 14.98 30.82 30.81
C ASP A 353 15.30 32.26 30.40
N ARG A 354 14.94 33.25 31.23
CA ARG A 354 15.26 34.69 31.05
C ARG A 354 16.56 35.07 31.76
N ASP A 355 16.98 36.33 31.62
CA ASP A 355 18.11 36.88 32.36
C ASP A 355 18.04 36.47 33.83
N PRO A 356 19.16 36.03 34.42
CA PRO A 356 19.16 35.39 35.72
C PRO A 356 18.45 36.27 36.74
N VAL A 357 17.42 35.72 37.39
CA VAL A 357 16.97 36.25 38.67
C VAL A 357 18.19 36.12 39.59
N PRO A 358 18.81 37.22 40.04
CA PRO A 358 19.98 37.10 40.90
C PRO A 358 19.58 36.36 42.17
N GLN A 359 20.13 35.16 42.37
CA GLN A 359 19.90 34.38 43.57
C GLN A 359 20.55 35.08 44.78
N PRO A 360 19.91 35.00 45.95
CA PRO A 360 19.08 36.02 46.60
C PRO A 360 19.86 37.26 47.11
N PRO A 361 19.16 38.41 47.37
CA PRO A 361 17.71 38.50 47.54
C PRO A 361 17.07 39.59 46.64
N ALA A 362 16.83 39.29 45.36
CA ALA A 362 15.84 40.03 44.59
C ALA A 362 14.54 39.19 44.50
N PRO A 363 13.36 39.79 44.66
CA PRO A 363 12.08 39.09 44.51
C PRO A 363 11.89 38.62 43.06
N VAL A 364 11.30 37.43 42.89
CA VAL A 364 10.86 36.94 41.57
C VAL A 364 9.67 37.75 41.10
N ASP A 365 9.73 38.29 39.89
CA ASP A 365 8.63 39.02 39.26
C ASP A 365 7.34 38.17 39.17
N ASP A 366 6.16 38.76 39.41
CA ASP A 366 4.89 38.03 39.47
C ASP A 366 4.62 37.29 38.14
N ALA A 367 4.96 37.94 37.02
CA ALA A 367 4.80 37.39 35.67
C ALA A 367 5.73 36.21 35.36
N ALA A 368 6.75 35.95 36.20
CA ALA A 368 7.68 34.83 36.03
C ALA A 368 7.18 33.54 36.72
N TRP A 369 6.14 33.62 37.55
CA TRP A 369 5.57 32.44 38.20
C TRP A 369 4.75 31.60 37.23
N MET A 370 4.85 30.27 37.35
CA MET A 370 4.06 29.36 36.54
C MET A 370 2.56 29.45 36.83
N LEU A 371 2.14 29.95 38.00
CA LEU A 371 0.73 30.22 38.30
C LEU A 371 0.08 31.18 37.29
N ARG A 372 0.88 32.08 36.70
CA ARG A 372 0.45 33.03 35.67
C ARG A 372 0.55 32.43 34.25
N LEU A 373 0.63 31.11 34.11
CA LEU A 373 0.83 30.46 32.80
C LEU A 373 -0.23 30.88 31.77
N GLY A 374 -1.49 31.02 32.18
CA GLY A 374 -2.58 31.46 31.30
C GLY A 374 -2.34 32.85 30.70
N GLU A 375 -1.79 33.80 31.46
CA GLU A 375 -1.45 35.15 30.97
C GLU A 375 -0.23 35.12 30.04
N GLN A 376 0.69 34.18 30.30
CA GLN A 376 1.88 34.03 29.49
C GLN A 376 1.59 33.28 28.19
N LEU A 377 0.56 32.44 28.12
CA LEU A 377 0.18 31.67 26.93
C LEU A 377 -0.98 32.36 26.20
N GLN A 378 -0.77 32.74 24.94
CA GLN A 378 -1.84 33.29 24.13
C GLN A 378 -2.62 32.16 23.44
N GLY A 379 -3.89 31.96 23.82
CA GLY A 379 -4.72 30.86 23.27
C GLY A 379 -4.81 30.87 21.74
N ASN A 380 -4.87 32.04 21.11
CA ASN A 380 -4.84 32.16 19.64
C ASN A 380 -3.51 31.69 19.04
N ALA A 381 -2.38 32.00 19.69
CA ALA A 381 -1.07 31.55 19.24
C ALA A 381 -0.93 30.04 19.41
N LEU A 382 -1.39 29.47 20.53
CA LEU A 382 -1.37 28.02 20.76
C LEU A 382 -2.21 27.25 19.73
N LEU A 383 -3.40 27.75 19.42
CA LEU A 383 -4.22 27.17 18.35
C LEU A 383 -3.54 27.33 16.99
N SER A 384 -2.85 28.46 16.75
CA SER A 384 -2.09 28.68 15.52
C SER A 384 -0.98 27.64 15.36
N ASP A 385 -0.20 27.41 16.40
CA ASP A 385 0.89 26.43 16.43
C ASP A 385 0.37 25.00 16.20
N ALA A 386 -0.82 24.68 16.73
CA ALA A 386 -1.48 23.39 16.53
C ALA A 386 -2.00 23.21 15.09
N ILE A 387 -2.55 24.26 14.47
CA ILE A 387 -2.93 24.25 13.06
C ILE A 387 -1.69 24.06 12.18
N ASP A 388 -0.61 24.82 12.39
CA ASP A 388 0.65 24.68 11.65
C ASP A 388 1.21 23.25 11.74
N SER A 389 1.12 22.64 12.92
CA SER A 389 1.53 21.24 13.13
C SER A 389 0.69 20.26 12.32
N SER A 390 -0.65 20.41 12.35
CA SER A 390 -1.56 19.56 11.57
C SER A 390 -1.33 19.68 10.05
N LEU A 391 -1.11 20.91 9.55
CA LEU A 391 -0.83 21.18 8.14
C LEU A 391 0.53 20.62 7.70
N THR A 392 1.54 20.71 8.58
CA THR A 392 2.87 20.14 8.33
C THR A 392 2.78 18.61 8.21
N ASN A 393 2.05 17.95 9.10
CA ASN A 393 1.83 16.51 9.04
C ASN A 393 1.09 16.08 7.78
N LEU A 394 0.03 16.80 7.41
CA LEU A 394 -0.69 16.56 6.16
C LEU A 394 0.25 16.67 4.95
N LYS A 395 1.09 17.72 4.90
CA LYS A 395 2.07 17.90 3.84
C LYS A 395 3.07 16.74 3.77
N ILE A 396 3.63 16.31 4.90
CA ILE A 396 4.56 15.18 4.96
C ILE A 396 3.89 13.89 4.45
N ALA A 397 2.68 13.59 4.94
CA ALA A 397 1.93 12.41 4.53
C ALA A 397 1.60 12.43 3.03
N MET A 398 1.17 13.59 2.50
CA MET A 398 0.85 13.75 1.08
C MET A 398 2.08 13.63 0.19
N VAL A 399 3.19 14.30 0.52
CA VAL A 399 4.45 14.19 -0.24
C VAL A 399 4.95 12.75 -0.29
N ARG A 400 4.87 12.03 0.84
CA ARG A 400 5.19 10.60 0.90
C ARG A 400 4.23 9.78 0.03
N GLY A 401 2.94 10.09 0.05
CA GLY A 401 1.91 9.49 -0.81
C GLY A 401 2.24 9.65 -2.29
N LEU A 402 2.53 10.89 -2.71
CA LEU A 402 2.89 11.23 -4.07
C LEU A 402 4.14 10.52 -4.55
N GLN A 403 5.20 10.48 -3.74
CA GLN A 403 6.42 9.77 -4.10
C GLN A 403 6.17 8.26 -4.23
N THR A 404 5.48 7.67 -3.25
CA THR A 404 5.13 6.24 -3.27
C THR A 404 4.29 5.87 -4.49
N ALA A 405 3.37 6.76 -4.88
CA ALA A 405 2.53 6.59 -6.06
C ALA A 405 3.33 6.68 -7.37
N ARG A 406 4.29 7.62 -7.47
CA ARG A 406 5.20 7.72 -8.62
C ARG A 406 6.08 6.49 -8.76
N ASP A 407 6.66 6.02 -7.66
CA ASP A 407 7.49 4.82 -7.63
C ASP A 407 6.67 3.59 -8.04
N TRP A 408 5.43 3.49 -7.56
CA TRP A 408 4.51 2.42 -7.95
C TRP A 408 4.11 2.46 -9.43
N ILE A 409 3.89 3.65 -10.00
CA ILE A 409 3.64 3.78 -11.45
C ILE A 409 4.85 3.27 -12.25
N ALA A 410 6.06 3.70 -11.89
CA ALA A 410 7.27 3.26 -12.57
C ALA A 410 7.48 1.74 -12.45
N GLU A 411 7.29 1.19 -11.24
CA GLU A 411 7.40 -0.24 -10.99
C GLU A 411 6.34 -1.04 -11.76
N SER A 412 5.08 -0.61 -11.72
CA SER A 412 3.97 -1.29 -12.39
C SER A 412 4.07 -1.24 -13.91
N ASN A 413 4.51 -0.13 -14.49
CA ASN A 413 4.83 -0.04 -15.92
C ASN A 413 6.02 -0.95 -16.29
N GLY A 414 7.04 -1.02 -15.44
CA GLY A 414 8.15 -1.95 -15.59
C GLY A 414 7.70 -3.42 -15.60
N ARG A 415 6.77 -3.78 -14.71
CA ARG A 415 6.13 -5.12 -14.67
C ARG A 415 5.31 -5.39 -15.93
N LEU A 416 4.51 -4.43 -16.41
CA LEU A 416 3.74 -4.57 -17.65
C LEU A 416 4.67 -4.86 -18.86
N ALA A 417 5.74 -4.09 -19.01
CA ALA A 417 6.73 -4.30 -20.06
C ALA A 417 7.46 -5.65 -19.94
N ALA A 418 7.65 -6.15 -18.72
CA ALA A 418 8.20 -7.49 -18.48
C ALA A 418 7.20 -8.58 -18.87
N VAL A 419 5.91 -8.45 -18.54
CA VAL A 419 4.89 -9.43 -18.90
C VAL A 419 4.71 -9.56 -20.42
N HIS A 420 4.68 -8.46 -21.16
CA HIS A 420 4.67 -8.54 -22.63
C HIS A 420 5.85 -9.35 -23.18
N ARG A 421 7.04 -9.21 -22.60
CA ARG A 421 8.23 -10.00 -22.96
C ARG A 421 8.10 -11.46 -22.56
N ILE A 422 7.57 -11.75 -21.37
CA ILE A 422 7.31 -13.12 -20.89
C ILE A 422 6.34 -13.84 -21.83
N ILE A 423 5.21 -13.21 -22.19
CA ILE A 423 4.22 -13.76 -23.11
C ILE A 423 4.86 -14.03 -24.47
N ALA A 424 5.59 -13.06 -25.01
CA ALA A 424 6.23 -13.19 -26.32
C ALA A 424 7.31 -14.27 -26.35
N GLN A 425 8.12 -14.38 -25.31
CA GLN A 425 9.13 -15.42 -25.18
C GLN A 425 8.50 -16.81 -25.00
N ALA A 426 7.47 -16.95 -24.17
CA ALA A 426 6.75 -18.20 -24.00
C ALA A 426 6.13 -18.68 -25.31
N CYS A 427 5.54 -17.77 -26.11
CA CYS A 427 4.99 -18.09 -27.43
C CYS A 427 6.09 -18.47 -28.44
N LEU A 428 7.24 -17.77 -28.40
CA LEU A 428 8.38 -18.08 -29.25
C LEU A 428 8.94 -19.48 -28.95
N ASP A 429 9.09 -19.86 -27.68
CA ASP A 429 9.59 -21.17 -27.25
C ASP A 429 8.76 -22.36 -27.79
N PHE A 430 7.49 -22.16 -28.15
CA PHE A 430 6.68 -23.16 -28.86
C PHE A 430 7.02 -23.26 -30.34
N SER A 431 7.34 -22.11 -30.91
CA SER A 431 7.58 -21.96 -32.32
C SER A 431 9.03 -22.28 -32.68
N LEU A 432 9.95 -22.48 -31.74
CA LEU A 432 11.33 -22.87 -32.06
C LEU A 432 11.47 -24.32 -32.53
N ASP A 433 12.33 -24.51 -33.53
CA ASP A 433 12.80 -25.82 -33.99
C ASP A 433 14.00 -26.29 -33.12
N PRO A 434 13.90 -27.40 -32.36
CA PRO A 434 14.96 -27.94 -31.52
C PRO A 434 16.12 -28.56 -32.34
N GLU A 435 15.90 -28.90 -33.62
CA GLU A 435 16.97 -29.42 -34.50
C GLU A 435 17.81 -28.29 -35.13
N ALA A 436 17.38 -27.04 -35.00
CA ALA A 436 18.10 -25.89 -35.54
C ALA A 436 19.35 -25.58 -34.70
N SER A 437 20.48 -25.31 -35.38
CA SER A 437 21.71 -24.87 -34.71
C SER A 437 21.46 -23.56 -33.96
N ALA A 438 22.04 -23.42 -32.76
CA ALA A 438 21.93 -22.20 -31.95
C ALA A 438 22.38 -20.91 -32.68
N SER A 439 23.16 -21.06 -33.76
CA SER A 439 23.61 -19.97 -34.63
C SER A 439 22.58 -19.54 -35.70
N GLN A 440 21.62 -20.40 -36.04
CA GLN A 440 20.54 -20.14 -37.00
C GLN A 440 19.22 -20.76 -36.51
N PRO A 441 18.65 -20.23 -35.42
CA PRO A 441 17.37 -20.71 -34.88
C PRO A 441 16.24 -20.53 -35.90
N LYS A 442 15.42 -21.57 -36.09
CA LYS A 442 14.31 -21.62 -37.05
C LYS A 442 12.95 -21.65 -36.35
N ILE A 443 11.94 -21.08 -37.00
CA ILE A 443 10.57 -21.03 -36.48
C ILE A 443 9.67 -22.02 -37.24
N ARG A 444 8.96 -22.85 -36.48
CA ARG A 444 7.92 -23.77 -36.91
C ARG A 444 6.62 -23.02 -37.18
N LEU A 445 5.95 -23.40 -38.26
CA LEU A 445 4.60 -22.94 -38.56
C LEU A 445 3.59 -23.67 -37.67
N GLN A 446 2.54 -22.96 -37.27
CA GLN A 446 1.38 -23.61 -36.67
C GLN A 446 0.60 -24.31 -37.79
N ALA A 447 0.40 -25.62 -37.63
CA ALA A 447 -0.31 -26.45 -38.58
C ALA A 447 -1.82 -26.24 -38.43
N SER A 448 -2.30 -25.09 -38.91
CA SER A 448 -3.72 -24.75 -38.93
C SER A 448 -4.45 -25.56 -39.99
N ARG A 449 -5.77 -25.70 -39.83
CA ARG A 449 -6.63 -26.31 -40.84
C ARG A 449 -6.47 -25.64 -42.22
N GLN A 450 -6.45 -24.31 -42.25
CA GLN A 450 -6.29 -23.54 -43.49
C GLN A 450 -4.92 -23.77 -44.12
N VAL A 451 -3.85 -23.84 -43.32
CA VAL A 451 -2.50 -24.15 -43.80
C VAL A 451 -2.44 -25.54 -44.42
N VAL A 452 -3.07 -26.52 -43.78
CA VAL A 452 -3.15 -27.90 -44.31
C VAL A 452 -3.99 -27.95 -45.60
N GLU A 453 -5.10 -27.22 -45.67
CA GLU A 453 -5.92 -27.09 -46.89
C GLU A 453 -5.12 -26.46 -48.05
N GLN A 454 -4.42 -25.34 -47.81
CA GLN A 454 -3.57 -24.69 -48.82
C GLN A 454 -2.43 -25.59 -49.31
N ILE A 455 -1.80 -26.35 -48.40
CA ILE A 455 -0.77 -27.34 -48.78
C ILE A 455 -1.40 -28.47 -49.61
N ALA A 456 -2.59 -28.95 -49.23
CA ALA A 456 -3.29 -30.01 -49.96
C ALA A 456 -3.72 -29.56 -51.37
N GLU A 457 -4.23 -28.33 -51.51
CA GLU A 457 -4.59 -27.70 -52.80
C GLU A 457 -3.35 -27.53 -53.69
N SER A 458 -2.23 -27.05 -53.12
CA SER A 458 -0.97 -26.92 -53.85
C SER A 458 -0.41 -28.27 -54.31
N LEU A 459 -0.48 -29.31 -53.46
CA LEU A 459 -0.06 -30.67 -53.80
C LEU A 459 -0.86 -31.26 -54.96
N GLU A 460 -2.16 -30.94 -55.06
CA GLU A 460 -2.98 -31.33 -56.22
C GLU A 460 -2.58 -30.57 -57.47
N ARG A 461 -2.45 -29.24 -57.38
CA ARG A 461 -2.10 -28.39 -58.52
C ARG A 461 -0.78 -28.81 -59.16
N THR A 462 0.16 -29.27 -58.34
CA THR A 462 1.50 -29.71 -58.76
C THR A 462 1.61 -31.22 -58.99
N ALA A 463 0.52 -31.97 -58.83
CA ALA A 463 0.52 -33.43 -58.97
C ALA A 463 0.80 -33.87 -60.43
N PRO A 464 1.73 -34.81 -60.64
CA PRO A 464 1.92 -35.45 -61.94
C PRO A 464 0.67 -36.22 -62.38
N TRP A 465 0.54 -36.48 -63.69
CA TRP A 465 -0.64 -37.15 -64.27
C TRP A 465 -1.01 -38.50 -63.63
N TRP A 466 -0.03 -39.25 -63.12
CA TRP A 466 -0.22 -40.53 -62.43
C TRP A 466 -0.70 -40.39 -60.97
N ALA A 467 -0.62 -39.19 -60.40
CA ALA A 467 -1.05 -38.84 -59.04
C ALA A 467 -2.29 -37.93 -59.01
N LYS A 468 -2.78 -37.48 -60.17
CA LYS A 468 -3.96 -36.60 -60.26
C LYS A 468 -5.20 -37.27 -59.66
N PRO A 469 -5.97 -36.56 -58.82
CA PRO A 469 -6.87 -37.24 -57.90
C PRO A 469 -8.28 -37.41 -58.45
N GLY A 470 -8.85 -38.60 -58.28
CA GLY A 470 -10.26 -38.82 -58.62
C GLY A 470 -11.24 -38.43 -57.52
N ARG A 471 -10.91 -38.62 -56.22
CA ARG A 471 -11.95 -38.61 -55.15
C ARG A 471 -11.50 -38.28 -53.71
N TRP A 472 -10.22 -38.06 -53.41
CA TRP A 472 -9.78 -37.86 -52.01
C TRP A 472 -9.95 -36.43 -51.51
N MET A 473 -9.88 -35.43 -52.39
CA MET A 473 -10.07 -34.04 -52.02
C MET A 473 -11.53 -33.73 -51.63
N GLN A 474 -12.51 -34.40 -52.27
CA GLN A 474 -13.90 -34.38 -51.80
C GLN A 474 -14.02 -34.87 -50.35
N ARG A 475 -13.19 -35.84 -49.92
CA ARG A 475 -13.22 -36.39 -48.56
C ARG A 475 -12.53 -35.49 -47.53
N LEU A 476 -11.45 -34.80 -47.91
CA LEU A 476 -10.84 -33.75 -47.08
C LEU A 476 -11.77 -32.55 -46.92
N ALA A 477 -12.36 -32.08 -48.02
CA ALA A 477 -13.33 -31.00 -47.99
C ALA A 477 -14.58 -31.36 -47.16
N GLN A 478 -15.07 -32.61 -47.22
CA GLN A 478 -16.18 -33.08 -46.38
C GLN A 478 -15.78 -33.16 -44.89
N ALA A 479 -14.61 -33.74 -44.58
CA ALA A 479 -14.09 -33.83 -43.21
C ALA A 479 -13.79 -32.46 -42.59
N SER A 480 -13.54 -31.46 -43.44
CA SER A 480 -13.38 -30.07 -43.04
C SER A 480 -14.74 -29.40 -42.71
N LYS A 481 -15.83 -29.71 -43.43
CA LYS A 481 -17.08 -28.95 -43.35
C LYS A 481 -17.95 -29.23 -42.13
N ASP A 482 -17.76 -30.33 -41.43
CA ASP A 482 -18.69 -30.77 -40.37
C ASP A 482 -18.18 -30.42 -38.96
N SER A 483 -18.67 -29.29 -38.42
CA SER A 483 -18.54 -28.97 -37.00
C SER A 483 -19.65 -29.65 -36.17
N VAL A 484 -19.26 -30.38 -35.12
CA VAL A 484 -20.02 -30.66 -33.88
C VAL A 484 -21.30 -31.54 -33.96
N GLY A 485 -21.83 -31.89 -35.15
CA GLY A 485 -23.17 -32.52 -35.23
C GLY A 485 -23.30 -34.03 -35.49
N TYR A 486 -22.37 -34.69 -36.21
CA TYR A 486 -22.67 -36.03 -36.78
C TYR A 486 -21.42 -36.94 -36.88
N ALA A 487 -20.85 -37.31 -35.74
CA ALA A 487 -19.68 -38.21 -35.69
C ALA A 487 -19.99 -39.72 -35.91
N THR A 488 -21.18 -40.09 -36.39
CA THR A 488 -21.55 -41.51 -36.56
C THR A 488 -21.76 -41.96 -38.01
N SER A 489 -21.76 -41.07 -39.00
CA SER A 489 -21.96 -41.44 -40.43
C SER A 489 -20.67 -41.72 -41.22
N TRP A 490 -19.49 -41.46 -40.64
CA TRP A 490 -18.17 -41.74 -41.22
C TRP A 490 -17.84 -43.23 -41.46
N MET A 491 -18.70 -44.15 -41.03
CA MET A 491 -18.45 -45.60 -40.99
C MET A 491 -18.78 -46.34 -42.30
N LYS A 492 -18.21 -45.88 -43.42
CA LYS A 492 -17.98 -46.72 -44.61
C LYS A 492 -16.60 -46.47 -45.21
N MET A 493 -15.58 -46.53 -44.36
CA MET A 493 -14.22 -46.79 -44.80
C MET A 493 -14.08 -48.30 -45.10
N PRO A 494 -13.36 -48.70 -46.15
CA PRO A 494 -13.03 -50.11 -46.38
C PRO A 494 -12.33 -50.72 -45.17
N THR A 495 -12.68 -51.95 -44.79
CA THR A 495 -12.28 -52.62 -43.54
C THR A 495 -10.76 -52.70 -43.34
N TRP A 496 -9.96 -52.69 -44.42
CA TRP A 496 -8.48 -52.70 -44.36
C TRP A 496 -7.85 -51.37 -43.91
N MET A 497 -8.62 -50.28 -43.88
CA MET A 497 -8.16 -48.95 -43.45
C MET A 497 -8.53 -48.67 -41.98
N ILE A 498 -9.48 -49.41 -41.40
CA ILE A 498 -9.96 -49.21 -40.02
C ILE A 498 -8.93 -49.72 -39.00
N ASP A 499 -8.28 -50.87 -39.25
CA ASP A 499 -7.19 -51.38 -38.41
C ASP A 499 -5.92 -50.52 -38.45
N ARG A 500 -5.72 -49.75 -39.53
CA ARG A 500 -4.56 -48.85 -39.70
C ARG A 500 -4.85 -47.38 -39.32
N GLY A 501 -6.10 -46.93 -39.34
CA GLY A 501 -6.48 -45.56 -38.99
C GLY A 501 -6.28 -45.26 -37.50
N ASN A 502 -6.71 -46.18 -36.62
CA ASN A 502 -6.50 -46.05 -35.17
C ASN A 502 -5.01 -46.12 -34.78
N THR A 503 -4.21 -46.91 -35.50
CA THR A 503 -2.77 -47.04 -35.23
C THR A 503 -1.97 -45.84 -35.74
N VAL A 504 -2.38 -45.18 -36.84
CA VAL A 504 -1.73 -43.96 -37.35
C VAL A 504 -2.01 -42.74 -36.44
N GLY A 505 -3.24 -42.59 -35.93
CA GLY A 505 -3.57 -41.54 -34.96
C GLY A 505 -2.82 -41.71 -33.63
N GLN A 506 -2.78 -42.93 -33.09
CA GLN A 506 -2.00 -43.24 -31.88
C GLN A 506 -0.48 -43.11 -32.08
N TRP A 507 0.03 -43.45 -33.27
CA TRP A 507 1.45 -43.30 -33.64
C TRP A 507 1.86 -41.82 -33.75
N ALA A 508 1.04 -41.00 -34.43
CA ALA A 508 1.26 -39.55 -34.50
C ALA A 508 1.20 -38.93 -33.11
N ARG A 509 0.21 -39.30 -32.29
CA ARG A 509 0.07 -38.87 -30.88
C ARG A 509 1.31 -39.21 -30.04
N THR A 510 1.81 -40.44 -30.13
CA THR A 510 2.98 -40.88 -29.33
C THR A 510 4.25 -40.13 -29.73
N ARG A 511 4.45 -39.84 -31.02
CA ARG A 511 5.63 -39.14 -31.53
C ARG A 511 5.57 -37.62 -31.28
N LEU A 512 4.38 -37.03 -31.41
CA LEU A 512 4.10 -35.64 -31.07
C LEU A 512 4.20 -35.38 -29.55
N GLN A 513 3.73 -36.31 -28.71
CA GLN A 513 3.90 -36.25 -27.26
C GLN A 513 5.36 -36.43 -26.81
N ARG A 514 6.18 -37.14 -27.60
CA ARG A 514 7.64 -37.28 -27.37
C ARG A 514 8.48 -36.15 -27.98
N GLY A 515 7.87 -35.22 -28.72
CA GLY A 515 8.56 -34.07 -29.35
C GLY A 515 9.35 -34.40 -30.62
N GLU A 516 9.23 -35.63 -31.15
CA GLU A 516 10.01 -36.16 -32.29
C GLU A 516 9.38 -35.85 -33.68
N GLY A 517 8.35 -35.01 -33.75
CA GLY A 517 7.62 -34.71 -34.99
C GLY A 517 6.68 -33.50 -34.94
N GLY A 518 6.93 -32.56 -34.03
CA GLY A 518 6.08 -31.39 -33.77
C GLY A 518 5.74 -31.24 -32.28
N LYS A 519 5.34 -30.04 -31.87
CA LYS A 519 5.02 -29.69 -30.49
C LYS A 519 3.53 -29.40 -30.35
N VAL A 520 2.88 -30.16 -29.47
CA VAL A 520 1.47 -29.99 -29.12
C VAL A 520 1.39 -29.04 -27.92
N VAL A 521 0.62 -27.97 -28.05
CA VAL A 521 0.47 -26.92 -27.03
C VAL A 521 -0.96 -26.92 -26.54
N THR A 522 -1.13 -27.42 -25.31
CA THR A 522 -2.36 -27.28 -24.52
C THR A 522 -2.27 -26.04 -23.63
N ALA A 523 -3.38 -25.64 -23.01
CA ALA A 523 -3.37 -24.54 -22.03
C ALA A 523 -2.38 -24.80 -20.88
N ASP A 524 -2.31 -26.02 -20.37
CA ASP A 524 -1.35 -26.41 -19.32
C ASP A 524 0.10 -26.19 -19.75
N VAL A 525 0.43 -26.60 -20.97
CA VAL A 525 1.77 -26.44 -21.54
C VAL A 525 2.10 -24.96 -21.78
N LEU A 526 1.13 -24.15 -22.19
CA LEU A 526 1.27 -22.69 -22.34
C LEU A 526 1.53 -22.01 -20.98
N VAL A 527 0.79 -22.40 -19.94
CA VAL A 527 1.01 -21.92 -18.56
C VAL A 527 2.40 -22.30 -18.05
N ASP A 528 2.86 -23.52 -18.31
CA ASP A 528 4.20 -23.96 -17.93
C ASP A 528 5.31 -23.17 -18.64
N ALA A 529 5.12 -22.82 -19.91
CA ALA A 529 6.07 -21.97 -20.63
C ALA A 529 6.05 -20.52 -20.14
N LEU A 530 4.89 -19.99 -19.77
CA LEU A 530 4.79 -18.68 -19.10
C LEU A 530 5.54 -18.70 -17.77
N ALA A 531 5.34 -19.74 -16.94
CA ALA A 531 6.04 -19.91 -15.66
C ALA A 531 7.56 -20.02 -15.86
N LYS A 532 8.02 -20.80 -16.84
CA LYS A 532 9.45 -20.93 -17.17
C LYS A 532 10.08 -19.61 -17.65
N SER A 533 9.32 -18.81 -18.38
CA SER A 533 9.76 -17.51 -18.90
C SER A 533 9.73 -16.42 -17.82
N ASP A 534 8.86 -16.57 -16.81
CA ASP A 534 8.69 -15.66 -15.68
C ASP A 534 9.72 -15.90 -14.56
N ARG A 535 10.99 -15.60 -14.83
CA ARG A 535 12.08 -15.75 -13.83
C ARG A 535 11.91 -14.87 -12.59
N ALA A 536 11.11 -13.82 -12.68
CA ALA A 536 10.89 -12.85 -11.62
C ALA A 536 9.62 -13.16 -10.78
N GLY A 537 8.85 -14.21 -11.16
CA GLY A 537 7.62 -14.59 -10.47
C GLY A 537 6.51 -13.55 -10.55
N ILE A 538 6.50 -12.70 -11.58
CA ILE A 538 5.54 -11.60 -11.76
C ILE A 538 4.11 -12.12 -11.94
N LEU A 539 3.94 -13.26 -12.62
CA LEU A 539 2.66 -13.91 -12.87
C LEU A 539 2.22 -14.82 -11.70
N GLY A 540 3.11 -15.09 -10.74
CA GLY A 540 2.81 -15.91 -9.56
C GLY A 540 2.49 -17.38 -9.89
N LEU A 541 3.07 -17.93 -10.96
CA LEU A 541 2.71 -19.25 -11.50
C LEU A 541 3.39 -20.45 -10.80
N ASP A 542 4.33 -20.20 -9.88
CA ASP A 542 5.13 -21.22 -9.19
C ASP A 542 4.33 -22.02 -8.15
N GLN A 543 3.21 -21.47 -7.66
CA GLN A 543 2.34 -22.14 -6.69
C GLN A 543 1.06 -22.64 -7.36
N ARG A 544 0.68 -23.90 -7.12
CA ARG A 544 -0.64 -24.41 -7.51
C ARG A 544 -1.70 -23.66 -6.68
N GLY A 545 -2.43 -22.77 -7.32
CA GLY A 545 -3.43 -21.92 -6.66
C GLY A 545 -4.44 -21.33 -7.64
N ILE A 546 -5.40 -20.57 -7.10
CA ILE A 546 -6.52 -19.97 -7.86
C ILE A 546 -6.03 -19.12 -9.03
N GLN A 547 -4.90 -18.42 -8.88
CA GLN A 547 -4.32 -17.59 -9.94
C GLN A 547 -3.82 -18.39 -11.14
N ARG A 548 -3.20 -19.55 -10.89
CA ARG A 548 -2.73 -20.45 -11.96
C ARG A 548 -3.90 -21.01 -12.76
N GLU A 549 -5.01 -21.38 -12.10
CA GLU A 549 -6.20 -21.88 -12.80
C GLU A 549 -6.87 -20.79 -13.65
N ARG A 550 -6.98 -19.56 -13.13
CA ARG A 550 -7.48 -18.41 -13.91
C ARG A 550 -6.64 -18.15 -15.15
N ILE A 551 -5.31 -18.15 -15.00
CA ILE A 551 -4.40 -17.94 -16.14
C ILE A 551 -4.51 -19.11 -17.14
N ARG A 552 -4.70 -20.34 -16.66
CA ARG A 552 -4.95 -21.51 -17.50
C ARG A 552 -6.23 -21.38 -18.32
N GLU A 553 -7.33 -20.95 -17.71
CA GLU A 553 -8.60 -20.67 -18.41
C GLU A 553 -8.43 -19.58 -19.48
N ALA A 554 -7.72 -18.48 -19.15
CA ALA A 554 -7.40 -17.44 -20.12
C ALA A 554 -6.54 -17.96 -21.29
N CYS A 555 -5.56 -18.82 -21.00
CA CYS A 555 -4.74 -19.49 -22.02
C CYS A 555 -5.57 -20.41 -22.92
N GLN A 556 -6.53 -21.15 -22.35
CA GLN A 556 -7.44 -22.02 -23.10
C GLN A 556 -8.30 -21.20 -24.08
N GLN A 557 -8.91 -20.12 -23.60
CA GLN A 557 -9.67 -19.20 -24.45
C GLN A 557 -8.81 -18.52 -25.51
N ALA A 558 -7.55 -18.21 -25.18
CA ALA A 558 -6.61 -17.65 -26.14
C ALA A 558 -6.31 -18.63 -27.29
N ILE A 559 -6.14 -19.92 -26.98
CA ILE A 559 -5.94 -20.98 -27.99
C ILE A 559 -7.17 -21.11 -28.88
N GLU A 560 -8.38 -21.18 -28.29
CA GLU A 560 -9.64 -21.30 -29.04
C GLU A 560 -9.82 -20.13 -30.02
N ARG A 561 -9.58 -18.92 -29.51
CA ARG A 561 -9.71 -17.70 -30.31
C ARG A 561 -8.68 -17.62 -31.42
N PHE A 562 -7.41 -17.96 -31.13
CA PHE A 562 -6.38 -18.01 -32.16
C PHE A 562 -6.73 -19.00 -33.27
N GLN A 563 -7.26 -20.18 -32.94
CA GLN A 563 -7.69 -21.16 -33.96
C GLN A 563 -8.86 -20.69 -34.82
N ALA A 564 -9.79 -19.94 -34.23
CA ALA A 564 -10.98 -19.45 -34.92
C ALA A 564 -10.68 -18.24 -35.82
N GLU A 565 -9.83 -17.31 -35.37
CA GLU A 565 -9.61 -16.01 -36.02
C GLU A 565 -8.32 -15.94 -36.87
N SER A 566 -7.36 -16.87 -36.69
CA SER A 566 -6.12 -16.87 -37.48
C SER A 566 -6.41 -17.15 -38.96
N SER A 567 -6.03 -16.21 -39.83
CA SER A 567 -6.24 -16.24 -41.28
C SER A 567 -4.92 -16.27 -42.07
N THR A 568 -3.93 -17.00 -41.54
CA THR A 568 -2.61 -17.05 -42.17
C THR A 568 -2.68 -17.67 -43.57
N GLN A 569 -2.26 -16.89 -44.57
CA GLN A 569 -2.08 -17.37 -45.95
C GLN A 569 -0.60 -17.66 -46.19
N LEU A 570 -0.31 -18.85 -46.71
CA LEU A 570 1.01 -19.18 -47.23
C LEU A 570 1.15 -18.60 -48.65
N ASP A 571 2.37 -18.20 -49.02
CA ASP A 571 2.66 -17.74 -50.38
C ASP A 571 2.39 -18.90 -51.37
N PRO A 572 1.37 -18.79 -52.24
CA PRO A 572 0.92 -19.87 -53.11
C PRO A 572 1.99 -20.28 -54.13
N GLU A 573 2.91 -19.38 -54.51
CA GLU A 573 4.02 -19.73 -55.41
C GLU A 573 5.11 -20.52 -54.71
N GLN A 574 5.42 -20.17 -53.46
CA GLN A 574 6.43 -20.88 -52.68
C GLN A 574 5.97 -22.29 -52.32
N VAL A 575 4.72 -22.44 -51.87
CA VAL A 575 4.14 -23.75 -51.55
C VAL A 575 4.14 -24.63 -52.80
N ASP A 576 3.77 -24.09 -53.97
CA ASP A 576 3.80 -24.82 -55.24
C ASP A 576 5.18 -25.30 -55.66
N ARG A 577 6.20 -24.44 -55.59
CA ARG A 577 7.57 -24.84 -55.93
C ARG A 577 8.06 -25.96 -55.02
N LEU A 578 7.60 -26.00 -53.79
CA LEU A 578 7.95 -27.01 -52.81
C LEU A 578 7.20 -28.33 -53.00
N THR A 579 5.90 -28.27 -53.24
CA THR A 579 5.07 -29.45 -53.51
C THR A 579 5.46 -30.12 -54.84
N ALA A 580 5.82 -29.34 -55.86
CA ALA A 580 6.41 -29.84 -57.11
C ALA A 580 7.73 -30.60 -56.88
N LYS A 581 8.67 -30.01 -56.12
CA LYS A 581 9.95 -30.66 -55.75
C LYS A 581 9.73 -31.95 -54.94
N LEU A 582 8.68 -32.00 -54.12
CA LEU A 582 8.31 -33.20 -53.38
C LEU A 582 7.93 -34.35 -54.33
N TRP A 583 7.12 -34.07 -55.35
CA TRP A 583 6.72 -35.05 -56.37
C TRP A 583 7.90 -35.55 -57.21
N GLU A 584 8.86 -34.69 -57.53
CA GLU A 584 10.07 -35.03 -58.27
C GLU A 584 10.97 -36.02 -57.52
N ARG A 585 11.05 -35.90 -56.19
CA ARG A 585 11.93 -36.72 -55.34
C ARG A 585 11.31 -38.03 -54.84
N MET A 586 10.08 -38.36 -55.22
CA MET A 586 9.45 -39.62 -54.80
C MET A 586 10.07 -40.85 -55.50
N PRO A 587 10.49 -41.90 -54.77
CA PRO A 587 11.18 -43.06 -55.35
C PRO A 587 10.29 -43.86 -56.31
N MET A 588 10.80 -44.08 -57.53
CA MET A 588 10.14 -44.77 -58.66
C MET A 588 9.63 -46.18 -58.33
N GLY A 589 10.29 -46.92 -57.43
CA GLY A 589 9.96 -48.32 -57.11
C GLY A 589 8.59 -48.55 -56.44
N LYS A 590 7.93 -47.50 -55.93
CA LYS A 590 6.55 -47.56 -55.40
C LYS A 590 5.48 -47.07 -56.37
N ARG A 591 5.83 -46.67 -57.60
CA ARG A 591 4.86 -46.23 -58.62
C ARG A 591 4.01 -47.35 -59.20
N ILE A 592 4.36 -48.63 -59.01
CA ILE A 592 3.78 -49.74 -59.78
C ILE A 592 3.10 -50.82 -58.90
N LEU A 593 3.38 -50.91 -57.60
CA LEU A 593 2.89 -52.04 -56.77
C LEU A 593 1.57 -51.80 -56.00
N SER A 594 0.87 -50.69 -56.21
CA SER A 594 -0.46 -50.48 -55.62
C SER A 594 -1.33 -49.59 -56.49
N GLY A 595 -2.25 -50.21 -57.25
CA GLY A 595 -3.30 -49.49 -57.96
C GLY A 595 -4.09 -48.58 -57.02
N VAL A 596 -4.23 -47.31 -57.41
CA VAL A 596 -5.22 -46.30 -56.96
C VAL A 596 -5.27 -45.93 -55.46
N ALA A 597 -4.62 -46.66 -54.55
CA ALA A 597 -4.54 -46.36 -53.12
C ALA A 597 -3.34 -45.51 -52.56
N PRO A 598 -2.35 -44.98 -53.32
CA PRO A 598 -1.17 -44.37 -52.69
C PRO A 598 -1.40 -42.99 -52.04
N ALA A 599 -2.31 -42.17 -52.58
CA ALA A 599 -2.48 -40.79 -52.11
C ALA A 599 -2.97 -40.71 -50.65
N GLY A 600 -3.90 -41.59 -50.24
CA GLY A 600 -4.45 -41.59 -48.88
C GLY A 600 -3.41 -41.90 -47.80
N ILE A 601 -2.38 -42.70 -48.10
CA ILE A 601 -1.31 -43.06 -47.16
C ILE A 601 -0.25 -41.94 -47.06
N LEU A 602 -0.03 -41.22 -48.17
CA LEU A 602 0.90 -40.08 -48.21
C LEU A 602 0.36 -38.86 -47.44
N PHE A 603 -0.97 -38.67 -47.44
CA PHE A 603 -1.62 -37.50 -46.84
C PHE A 603 -2.34 -37.80 -45.50
N ALA A 604 -2.29 -39.05 -45.02
CA ALA A 604 -2.83 -39.43 -43.71
C ALA A 604 -2.31 -38.57 -42.54
N PRO A 605 -1.05 -38.10 -42.50
CA PRO A 605 -0.57 -37.24 -41.41
C PRO A 605 -1.14 -35.82 -41.43
N LEU A 606 -1.36 -35.26 -42.62
CA LEU A 606 -2.03 -33.95 -42.74
C LEU A 606 -3.47 -34.03 -42.21
N LEU A 607 -4.17 -35.12 -42.54
CA LEU A 607 -5.48 -35.46 -41.96
C LEU A 607 -5.40 -35.69 -40.44
N ALA A 608 -4.39 -36.41 -39.96
CA ALA A 608 -4.21 -36.67 -38.54
C ALA A 608 -4.05 -35.38 -37.75
N VAL A 609 -3.34 -34.39 -38.28
CA VAL A 609 -3.16 -33.08 -37.63
C VAL A 609 -4.47 -32.31 -37.50
N ILE A 610 -5.37 -32.40 -38.49
CA ILE A 610 -6.72 -31.83 -38.40
C ILE A 610 -7.57 -32.54 -37.35
N MET A 611 -7.34 -33.85 -37.11
CA MET A 611 -8.11 -34.67 -36.17
C MET A 611 -7.62 -34.57 -34.71
N ILE A 612 -6.44 -34.01 -34.46
CA ILE A 612 -5.88 -33.87 -33.09
C ILE A 612 -6.87 -33.24 -32.10
N PRO A 613 -7.57 -32.12 -32.39
CA PRO A 613 -8.50 -31.52 -31.42
C PRO A 613 -9.66 -32.43 -30.97
N LEU A 614 -10.11 -33.37 -31.83
CA LEU A 614 -11.19 -34.30 -31.50
C LEU A 614 -10.72 -35.40 -30.52
N ASP A 615 -9.45 -35.81 -30.62
CA ASP A 615 -8.86 -36.89 -29.84
C ASP A 615 -8.40 -36.48 -28.41
N PHE A 616 -8.45 -35.18 -28.10
CA PHE A 616 -8.18 -34.60 -26.77
C PHE A 616 -9.48 -34.25 -26.00
N GLY A 617 -10.59 -34.90 -26.33
CA GLY A 617 -11.83 -34.80 -25.55
C GLY A 617 -12.56 -33.47 -25.69
N GLY A 618 -12.41 -32.79 -26.83
CA GLY A 618 -13.08 -31.51 -27.12
C GLY A 618 -12.35 -30.26 -26.61
N SER A 619 -11.15 -30.40 -26.03
CA SER A 619 -10.29 -29.27 -25.68
C SER A 619 -9.50 -28.78 -26.90
N SER A 620 -9.39 -27.47 -27.07
CA SER A 620 -8.64 -26.87 -28.18
C SER A 620 -7.12 -27.00 -27.95
N VAL A 621 -6.38 -27.35 -29.00
CA VAL A 621 -4.94 -27.65 -28.91
C VAL A 621 -4.21 -27.12 -30.14
N LEU A 622 -3.10 -26.40 -29.96
CA LEU A 622 -2.26 -25.96 -31.08
C LEU A 622 -1.20 -27.00 -31.43
N VAL A 623 -0.90 -27.14 -32.71
CA VAL A 623 0.15 -28.05 -33.20
C VAL A 623 1.16 -27.22 -33.98
N PHE A 624 2.38 -27.10 -33.47
CA PHE A 624 3.50 -26.46 -34.16
C PHE A 624 4.36 -27.54 -34.80
N ALA A 625 4.47 -27.52 -36.12
CA ALA A 625 5.26 -28.49 -36.86
C ALA A 625 5.81 -27.84 -38.12
N SER A 626 7.07 -28.09 -38.42
CA SER A 626 7.62 -27.74 -39.74
C SER A 626 6.93 -28.56 -40.82
N LEU A 627 6.88 -28.05 -42.05
CA LEU A 627 6.38 -28.80 -43.20
C LEU A 627 7.15 -30.11 -43.39
N LYS A 628 8.44 -30.08 -43.07
CA LYS A 628 9.34 -31.22 -42.98
C LYS A 628 8.74 -32.29 -42.04
N GLU A 629 8.47 -31.94 -40.79
CA GLU A 629 7.91 -32.84 -39.77
C GLU A 629 6.50 -33.36 -40.13
N LEU A 630 5.63 -32.49 -40.65
CA LEU A 630 4.29 -32.86 -41.11
C LEU A 630 4.33 -33.93 -42.21
N LEU A 631 5.31 -33.86 -43.11
CA LEU A 631 5.46 -34.79 -44.23
C LEU A 631 6.29 -36.04 -43.86
N PHE A 632 7.28 -35.92 -42.96
CA PHE A 632 8.06 -37.05 -42.43
C PHE A 632 7.24 -37.98 -41.54
N ALA A 633 6.12 -37.51 -40.99
CA ALA A 633 5.16 -38.34 -40.28
C ALA A 633 4.42 -39.35 -41.20
N SER A 634 4.62 -39.33 -42.53
CA SER A 634 4.00 -40.29 -43.46
C SER A 634 4.91 -41.48 -43.78
N ALA A 635 4.37 -42.55 -44.36
CA ALA A 635 5.15 -43.65 -44.94
C ALA A 635 6.09 -43.23 -46.11
N ALA A 636 6.02 -41.95 -46.54
CA ALA A 636 6.98 -41.33 -47.46
C ALA A 636 8.30 -40.91 -46.78
N GLY A 637 8.32 -40.78 -45.44
CA GLY A 637 9.45 -40.28 -44.67
C GLY A 637 10.73 -41.11 -44.84
N PHE A 638 10.61 -42.43 -45.02
CA PHE A 638 11.76 -43.31 -45.28
C PHE A 638 12.44 -43.05 -46.64
N GLY A 639 11.72 -42.55 -47.64
CA GLY A 639 12.29 -42.21 -48.95
C GLY A 639 12.95 -40.83 -49.00
N LEU A 640 12.38 -39.86 -48.28
CA LEU A 640 12.94 -38.51 -48.13
C LEU A 640 14.20 -38.48 -47.26
N MET A 641 14.29 -39.38 -46.25
CA MET A 641 15.45 -39.48 -45.35
C MET A 641 16.73 -39.94 -46.08
N LEU A 642 16.60 -40.70 -47.17
CA LEU A 642 17.73 -41.17 -47.98
C LEU A 642 18.16 -40.18 -49.07
N ALA A 643 17.38 -39.12 -49.32
CA ALA A 643 17.57 -38.21 -50.46
C ALA A 643 17.84 -36.74 -50.06
N THR A 644 18.00 -36.42 -48.77
CA THR A 644 18.10 -35.03 -48.30
C THR A 644 19.39 -34.75 -47.51
N GLY A 645 20.49 -34.52 -48.24
CA GLY A 645 21.52 -33.58 -47.80
C GLY A 645 21.10 -32.16 -48.23
N ASP A 646 20.77 -31.30 -47.27
CA ASP A 646 20.67 -29.83 -47.33
C ASP A 646 19.78 -29.09 -48.36
N GLY A 647 19.04 -29.78 -49.24
CA GLY A 647 18.37 -29.12 -50.38
C GLY A 647 16.85 -28.93 -50.34
N MET A 648 16.22 -28.56 -49.21
CA MET A 648 14.78 -28.17 -49.16
C MET A 648 14.66 -26.65 -48.89
N PRO A 649 13.97 -25.87 -49.75
CA PRO A 649 13.73 -24.45 -49.50
C PRO A 649 13.04 -24.21 -48.15
N GLN A 650 13.57 -23.27 -47.38
CA GLN A 650 13.22 -23.01 -46.00
C GLN A 650 11.92 -22.19 -45.90
N LEU A 651 10.76 -22.84 -46.03
CA LEU A 651 9.46 -22.23 -45.66
C LEU A 651 9.40 -21.82 -44.16
N ALA A 652 10.34 -22.29 -43.35
CA ALA A 652 10.52 -21.95 -41.94
C ALA A 652 11.00 -20.50 -41.70
N GLU A 653 11.28 -19.73 -42.76
CA GLU A 653 11.57 -18.29 -42.70
C GLU A 653 10.41 -17.43 -43.26
N SER A 654 9.24 -18.01 -43.45
CA SER A 654 8.10 -17.28 -44.01
C SER A 654 7.62 -16.18 -43.04
N GLU A 655 7.36 -14.99 -43.58
CA GLU A 655 6.72 -13.91 -42.82
C GLU A 655 5.40 -14.36 -42.18
N SER A 656 4.75 -15.38 -42.75
CA SER A 656 3.56 -16.01 -42.19
C SER A 656 3.78 -16.67 -40.82
N ALA A 657 4.94 -17.28 -40.56
CA ALA A 657 5.26 -17.84 -39.24
C ALA A 657 5.42 -16.75 -38.17
N TRP A 658 6.03 -15.63 -38.55
CA TRP A 658 6.17 -14.46 -37.69
C TRP A 658 4.84 -13.75 -37.45
N GLN A 659 3.97 -13.73 -38.45
CA GLN A 659 2.61 -13.22 -38.31
C GLN A 659 1.78 -14.09 -37.35
N GLN A 660 1.86 -15.43 -37.48
CA GLN A 660 1.21 -16.37 -36.54
C GLN A 660 1.70 -16.19 -35.10
N LEU A 661 3.01 -15.99 -34.92
CA LEU A 661 3.58 -15.71 -33.60
C LEU A 661 3.01 -14.39 -33.03
N SER A 662 2.94 -13.34 -33.84
CA SER A 662 2.35 -12.06 -33.41
C SER A 662 0.87 -12.21 -33.03
N ASP A 663 0.11 -12.93 -33.85
CA ASP A 663 -1.31 -13.17 -33.61
C ASP A 663 -1.55 -13.98 -32.33
N LEU A 664 -0.72 -14.98 -32.05
CA LEU A 664 -0.79 -15.73 -30.79
C LEU A 664 -0.46 -14.86 -29.57
N VAL A 665 0.63 -14.08 -29.65
CA VAL A 665 1.02 -13.15 -28.58
C VAL A 665 -0.09 -12.14 -28.30
N ALA A 666 -0.71 -11.60 -29.35
CA ALA A 666 -1.79 -10.64 -29.24
C ALA A 666 -3.04 -11.21 -28.58
N VAL A 667 -3.43 -12.43 -28.94
CA VAL A 667 -4.60 -13.10 -28.34
C VAL A 667 -4.35 -13.49 -26.88
N VAL A 668 -3.14 -13.99 -26.54
CA VAL A 668 -2.78 -14.26 -25.14
C VAL A 668 -2.75 -12.97 -24.30
N THR A 669 -2.23 -11.89 -24.87
CA THR A 669 -2.21 -10.55 -24.24
C THR A 669 -3.63 -10.07 -23.93
N ASP A 670 -4.55 -10.18 -24.88
CA ASP A 670 -5.96 -9.79 -24.70
C ASP A 670 -6.66 -10.60 -23.58
N GLN A 671 -6.49 -11.93 -23.56
CA GLN A 671 -7.18 -12.78 -22.59
C GLN A 671 -6.63 -12.62 -21.16
N LEU A 672 -5.38 -12.16 -21.02
CA LEU A 672 -4.79 -11.76 -19.74
C LEU A 672 -5.16 -10.33 -19.31
N GLY A 673 -6.00 -9.64 -20.10
CA GLY A 673 -6.50 -8.30 -19.79
C GLY A 673 -5.49 -7.18 -19.98
N LEU A 674 -4.48 -7.42 -20.82
CA LEU A 674 -3.44 -6.45 -21.13
C LEU A 674 -3.74 -5.79 -22.49
N VAL A 675 -3.45 -4.50 -22.58
CA VAL A 675 -3.53 -3.73 -23.81
C VAL A 675 -2.30 -4.05 -24.65
N ARG A 676 -2.54 -4.38 -25.92
CA ARG A 676 -1.49 -4.68 -26.87
C ARG A 676 -0.56 -3.48 -27.06
N LYS A 677 0.72 -3.76 -27.23
CA LYS A 677 1.72 -2.76 -27.63
C LYS A 677 1.36 -2.10 -28.97
N SER A 678 1.62 -0.79 -29.06
CA SER A 678 1.32 0.01 -30.25
C SER A 678 2.29 -0.29 -31.40
N VAL A 679 1.92 0.10 -32.62
CA VAL A 679 2.82 -0.03 -33.80
C VAL A 679 4.13 0.77 -33.61
N SER A 680 4.08 1.86 -32.85
CA SER A 680 5.26 2.68 -32.52
C SER A 680 6.20 2.05 -31.50
N ASP A 681 5.72 1.10 -30.68
CA ASP A 681 6.52 0.39 -29.68
C ASP A 681 6.21 -1.13 -29.71
N PRO A 682 6.63 -1.84 -30.77
CA PRO A 682 6.28 -3.24 -30.96
C PRO A 682 7.00 -4.13 -29.93
N THR A 683 6.39 -5.27 -29.62
CA THR A 683 7.01 -6.28 -28.75
C THR A 683 8.26 -6.86 -29.41
N GLU A 684 9.37 -6.88 -28.67
CA GLU A 684 10.63 -7.45 -29.10
C GLU A 684 10.81 -8.86 -28.55
N VAL A 685 11.30 -9.78 -29.39
CA VAL A 685 11.67 -11.13 -29.00
C VAL A 685 13.12 -11.43 -29.35
N THR A 686 13.78 -12.22 -28.50
CA THR A 686 15.18 -12.59 -28.70
C THR A 686 15.25 -13.99 -29.29
N LEU A 687 15.92 -14.10 -30.44
CA LEU A 687 16.10 -15.32 -31.19
C LEU A 687 17.61 -15.56 -31.37
N GLY A 688 18.20 -16.38 -30.48
CA GLY A 688 19.66 -16.56 -30.43
C GLY A 688 20.38 -15.23 -30.17
N PRO A 689 21.33 -14.79 -31.01
CA PRO A 689 22.00 -13.49 -30.88
C PRO A 689 21.21 -12.32 -31.49
N THR A 690 20.06 -12.57 -32.13
CA THR A 690 19.30 -11.55 -32.86
C THR A 690 18.03 -11.12 -32.12
N VAL A 691 17.71 -9.83 -32.16
CA VAL A 691 16.44 -9.29 -31.64
C VAL A 691 15.55 -8.93 -32.82
N ARG A 692 14.30 -9.43 -32.82
CA ARG A 692 13.31 -9.10 -33.86
C ARG A 692 12.06 -8.49 -33.24
N LYS A 693 11.53 -7.46 -33.91
CA LYS A 693 10.25 -6.82 -33.58
C LYS A 693 9.10 -7.59 -34.22
N LEU A 694 8.08 -7.90 -33.43
CA LEU A 694 6.85 -8.53 -33.93
C LEU A 694 6.04 -7.54 -34.76
N ALA A 695 5.49 -8.01 -35.89
CA ALA A 695 4.55 -7.25 -36.71
C ALA A 695 3.23 -7.00 -35.95
N PRO A 696 2.39 -6.03 -36.33
CA PRO A 696 1.05 -5.91 -35.75
C PRO A 696 0.20 -7.15 -36.04
N SER A 697 -0.64 -7.53 -35.09
CA SER A 697 -1.54 -8.68 -35.25
C SER A 697 -2.64 -8.39 -36.27
N THR A 698 -2.99 -9.39 -37.08
CA THR A 698 -4.14 -9.38 -38.01
C THR A 698 -5.47 -9.62 -37.29
N ILE A 699 -5.43 -10.22 -36.11
CA ILE A 699 -6.60 -10.52 -35.28
C ILE A 699 -7.05 -9.24 -34.57
N GLY A 700 -8.35 -8.91 -34.63
CA GLY A 700 -8.90 -7.73 -33.95
C GLY A 700 -8.66 -7.73 -32.42
N ALA A 701 -8.60 -6.57 -31.78
CA ALA A 701 -8.45 -6.52 -30.31
C ALA A 701 -9.77 -6.93 -29.60
N ASN A 702 -9.69 -7.82 -28.61
CA ASN A 702 -10.82 -8.11 -27.74
C ASN A 702 -10.95 -7.01 -26.67
N ARG A 703 -12.16 -6.47 -26.52
CA ARG A 703 -12.47 -5.40 -25.56
C ARG A 703 -13.02 -5.91 -24.23
N GLN A 704 -13.23 -7.22 -24.08
CA GLN A 704 -13.74 -7.84 -22.86
C GLN A 704 -12.72 -8.84 -22.32
N PRO A 705 -11.86 -8.44 -21.38
CA PRO A 705 -10.88 -9.34 -20.78
C PRO A 705 -11.55 -10.31 -19.81
N THR A 706 -11.16 -11.58 -19.86
CA THR A 706 -11.69 -12.61 -18.95
C THR A 706 -10.91 -12.71 -17.64
N VAL A 707 -9.64 -12.29 -17.62
CA VAL A 707 -8.79 -12.29 -16.43
C VAL A 707 -7.98 -10.99 -16.34
N CYS A 708 -7.79 -10.47 -15.12
CA CYS A 708 -6.85 -9.38 -14.83
C CYS A 708 -5.77 -9.90 -13.88
N ILE A 709 -4.50 -9.67 -14.23
CA ILE A 709 -3.36 -10.06 -13.38
C ILE A 709 -3.24 -9.03 -12.24
N GLN A 710 -3.22 -9.50 -11.00
CA GLN A 710 -3.13 -8.61 -9.83
C GLN A 710 -1.81 -7.83 -9.84
N GLY A 711 -1.89 -6.53 -9.58
CA GLY A 711 -0.70 -5.67 -9.48
C GLY A 711 -0.05 -5.31 -10.81
N ILE A 712 -0.70 -5.61 -11.94
CA ILE A 712 -0.23 -5.24 -13.28
C ILE A 712 -1.34 -4.44 -13.96
N PRO A 713 -1.06 -3.21 -14.43
CA PRO A 713 -2.06 -2.42 -15.10
C PRO A 713 -2.40 -3.01 -16.47
N SER A 714 -3.62 -2.78 -16.93
CA SER A 714 -4.06 -3.18 -18.26
C SER A 714 -3.28 -2.43 -19.35
N SER A 715 -2.87 -1.19 -19.13
CA SER A 715 -2.08 -0.39 -20.07
C SER A 715 -1.02 0.43 -19.34
N GLU A 716 -0.08 1.01 -20.09
CA GLU A 716 0.91 1.90 -19.51
C GLU A 716 0.21 3.05 -18.79
N ARG A 717 0.47 3.17 -17.49
CA ARG A 717 0.01 4.31 -16.73
C ARG A 717 0.80 5.50 -17.21
N SER A 718 0.11 6.46 -17.82
CA SER A 718 0.69 7.78 -17.99
C SER A 718 1.17 8.28 -16.64
N SER A 719 2.34 8.91 -16.61
CA SER A 719 2.77 9.61 -15.42
C SER A 719 1.73 10.71 -15.17
N GLN A 720 0.78 10.49 -14.25
CA GLN A 720 -0.25 11.46 -13.88
C GLN A 720 0.34 12.68 -13.13
N VAL A 721 1.61 12.98 -13.40
CA VAL A 721 2.42 14.08 -12.87
C VAL A 721 1.68 15.42 -12.92
N PRO A 722 0.96 15.79 -14.00
CA PRO A 722 0.27 17.10 -14.03
C PRO A 722 -0.91 17.20 -13.06
N ALA A 723 -1.65 16.10 -12.84
CA ALA A 723 -2.84 16.10 -12.00
C ALA A 723 -2.50 16.07 -10.49
N TRP A 724 -1.34 15.54 -10.13
CA TRP A 724 -0.91 15.49 -8.73
C TRP A 724 0.00 16.65 -8.32
N GLU A 725 0.58 17.37 -9.29
CA GLU A 725 1.22 18.65 -9.02
C GLU A 725 0.23 19.67 -8.44
N SER A 726 -1.07 19.60 -8.80
CA SER A 726 -2.10 20.44 -8.18
C SER A 726 -2.22 20.21 -6.67
N LEU A 727 -2.07 18.98 -6.19
CA LEU A 727 -2.08 18.65 -4.77
C LEU A 727 -0.90 19.26 -4.03
N SER A 728 0.31 19.17 -4.59
CA SER A 728 1.50 19.79 -4.00
C SER A 728 1.38 21.32 -3.98
N ILE A 729 0.98 21.91 -5.11
CA ILE A 729 0.77 23.36 -5.23
C ILE A 729 -0.35 23.83 -4.30
N GLY A 730 -1.43 23.05 -4.17
CA GLY A 730 -2.56 23.31 -3.29
C GLY A 730 -2.12 23.32 -1.82
N LEU A 731 -1.31 22.37 -1.40
CA LEU A 731 -0.74 22.33 -0.05
C LEU A 731 0.19 23.51 0.24
N ASP A 732 1.05 23.88 -0.71
CA ASP A 732 1.92 25.04 -0.57
C ASP A 732 1.11 26.34 -0.49
N ARG A 733 0.06 26.47 -1.31
CA ARG A 733 -0.87 27.60 -1.24
C ARG A 733 -1.62 27.63 0.09
N LEU A 734 -2.12 26.50 0.58
CA LEU A 734 -2.79 26.40 1.87
C LEU A 734 -1.88 26.89 3.01
N GLN A 735 -0.63 26.44 3.04
CA GLN A 735 0.36 26.90 4.03
C GLN A 735 0.71 28.38 3.86
N GLN A 736 0.85 28.87 2.64
CA GLN A 736 1.14 30.29 2.38
C GLN A 736 -0.04 31.19 2.79
N THR A 737 -1.27 30.86 2.40
CA THR A 737 -2.49 31.56 2.81
C THR A 737 -2.60 31.58 4.33
N TYR A 738 -2.31 30.46 4.98
CA TYR A 738 -2.28 30.39 6.43
C TYR A 738 -1.23 31.33 7.04
N GLN A 739 0.02 31.28 6.57
CA GLN A 739 1.08 32.16 7.07
C GLN A 739 0.78 33.64 6.83
N GLN A 740 0.14 34.00 5.72
CA GLN A 740 -0.26 35.38 5.42
C GLN A 740 -1.39 35.86 6.34
N THR A 741 -2.38 35.00 6.60
CA THR A 741 -3.50 35.32 7.50
C THR A 741 -3.10 35.33 8.97
N SER A 742 -2.16 34.46 9.39
CA SER A 742 -1.68 34.37 10.78
C SER A 742 -0.60 35.41 11.13
N ARG A 743 0.19 35.89 10.16
CA ARG A 743 1.25 36.91 10.36
C ARG A 743 0.82 38.35 10.06
N SER A 744 -0.43 38.61 9.69
CA SER A 744 -0.92 39.99 9.52
C SER A 744 -0.83 40.76 10.85
N PRO A 745 -0.22 41.97 10.89
CA PRO A 745 0.03 42.71 12.13
C PRO A 745 -1.23 43.00 12.97
N ALA A 746 -2.40 43.03 12.33
CA ALA A 746 -3.70 43.21 13.01
C ALA A 746 -4.08 42.06 13.96
N ALA A 747 -3.50 40.85 13.80
CA ALA A 747 -3.73 39.71 14.69
C ALA A 747 -2.82 39.72 15.93
N ARG A 748 -1.74 40.52 15.94
CA ARG A 748 -0.78 40.61 17.06
C ARG A 748 -0.95 41.86 17.92
N SER A 749 -1.53 42.94 17.39
CA SER A 749 -1.72 44.21 18.10
C SER A 749 -3.01 44.27 18.92
N GLY A 750 -3.24 43.29 19.80
CA GLY A 750 -4.25 43.37 20.86
C GLY A 750 -3.75 44.11 22.11
N GLN A 751 -2.78 45.03 21.96
CA GLN A 751 -2.44 45.98 23.02
C GLN A 751 -3.39 47.16 22.90
N GLY A 752 -4.22 47.34 23.92
CA GLY A 752 -5.12 48.49 24.01
C GLY A 752 -4.34 49.79 24.03
N GLU A 753 -4.63 50.65 23.06
CA GLU A 753 -4.64 52.09 23.34
C GLU A 753 -5.90 52.36 24.17
N VAL A 754 -5.67 52.65 25.44
CA VAL A 754 -6.62 53.35 26.30
C VAL A 754 -6.38 54.83 26.03
N ASP A 755 -7.34 55.46 25.36
CA ASP A 755 -7.72 56.85 25.63
C ASP A 755 -8.92 56.84 26.59
#